data_AF-A0AA89AVT9-F1
#
_entry.id   AF-A0AA89AVT9-F1
#
_cell.length_a   1.000
_cell.length_b   1.000
_cell.length_c   1.000
_cell.angle_alpha   90.00
_cell.angle_beta   90.00
_cell.angle_gamma   90.00
#
_symmetry.space_group_name_H-M   'P 1'
#
loop_
_entity.id
_entity.type
_entity.pdbx_description
1 polymer ?
#
loop_
_entity_poly.entity_id
_entity_poly.type
_entity_poly.pdbx_seq_one_letter_code
_entity_poly.pdbx_strand_id
1 'polypeptide(L)'
;MQSIKWLRFARTITILTPKYKPMTNPPSFLLLNLDSYCETNTLDKVYSCNRAIGKLIKSGSLNSAHKLFDEMPERDTVTWNILISGYSRYGFPREALYLYNQMVNQGVRESSSTFSTILSVCCNAGFYQEGSEIHCRVISLGLDLNVYVGSALVDLYLHVGLGDIALRLFDEMQERNLAVWNLFLRGFGELGRSSELLGLFNNMKMEGVVPNPVTFCYLIRGCGNERLVDEGKQVHSHVIKIGWSESDLFVANALVDFYSACGRVTDARTSFEVIPAEDVISWNSMVAAYADNEFSLHALETFARMQLWGKKPSIRSFVGLLNLSSSNENLLLGRQAHCLVLKMGFDAGSIHVQSALIDMYGKCGDIDGSVSVFEDAPNRMESCNSLMTSLLQCGIVEDVVELFGLMVDEGLGFDEVSLSTTLKALTVSIFASLVSCTLLQCCAIKSGFESDIAVSCSLIDAYSRSGHVKLSSQVFEELPSANTICYTSIINAYARNGMGMEGLGILKAMLQKGLKPDKVTFLCVLTGCNHSGLVDEGRMVLNLMQKLHGVMPDRRHYSCMVDLLGRAGLLVDAEDLLKQAPAQNNAVMWSSLLRSCTVHLNEAVGRRVAKVVLDLEPADPTTWLQASKFYSEIGEFGTSMQIKEIAVARKMRRDIGYSLVEICSFAVLVELPRIETLQISNLSDDIRVPHSLENLDIEEGDEIDLFELPSWTSERGSKVLVNVDGFGAVGDGISDDTQAFVSAWKQACSTTKSVFLVPLGRRYLVNATRFRGPCADKLLIQPCKGAPTALTIDSSSAVRVKGLTIKNSQQMHFTISRCQNVRLSDLLISAPEDSPNTDGDDCISIVNASSSIKMKTIYCGPGHGISIGSLGKDNSTGIVTKVVVDTAFLRGTTNGLRIKTWQGGSGYVRAVRFQNVRMEDVSNPIIIDQFYCDSPTSCQNQTSAVAISQVMYQNISGTTKTANAMKFACSDTVPCSHLVLNNINLVKMDGTAETYCNSATGFGYGYVQPSAECLNSSDKEFIVKQADDARPSEHYLIHTEL
;
A
#
# COMPACT_ATOMS: atom_id res chain seq x y z
N MET A 1 11.36 13.67 -35.32
CA MET A 1 11.83 14.98 -34.81
C MET A 1 11.58 14.98 -33.31
N GLN A 2 12.45 14.41 -32.47
CA GLN A 2 13.85 14.80 -32.24
C GLN A 2 13.98 16.33 -32.11
N SER A 3 14.16 16.80 -30.86
CA SER A 3 15.12 17.85 -30.45
C SER A 3 14.58 18.81 -29.37
N ILE A 4 14.27 18.33 -28.17
CA ILE A 4 14.48 19.14 -26.95
C ILE A 4 15.09 18.24 -25.88
N LYS A 5 16.32 17.81 -26.15
CA LYS A 5 17.25 17.23 -25.19
C LYS A 5 18.59 17.92 -25.46
N TRP A 6 19.11 18.60 -24.45
CA TRP A 6 20.50 19.05 -24.28
C TRP A 6 21.01 20.27 -25.07
N LEU A 7 21.22 21.38 -24.35
CA LEU A 7 22.41 22.25 -24.36
C LEU A 7 22.16 23.40 -23.36
N ARG A 8 22.57 23.28 -22.10
CA ARG A 8 23.91 23.59 -21.55
C ARG A 8 23.95 23.05 -20.10
N PHE A 9 24.99 22.42 -19.56
CA PHE A 9 26.37 22.17 -19.96
C PHE A 9 26.96 21.23 -18.87
N ALA A 10 27.49 20.05 -19.19
CA ALA A 10 28.92 19.95 -19.46
C ALA A 10 29.21 18.91 -20.56
N ARG A 11 29.79 19.40 -21.66
CA ARG A 11 30.46 18.62 -22.68
C ARG A 11 31.95 18.49 -22.33
N THR A 12 32.45 17.31 -22.67
CA THR A 12 33.80 16.77 -22.55
C THR A 12 34.80 17.38 -23.57
N ILE A 13 36.02 17.68 -23.12
CA ILE A 13 37.35 17.72 -23.82
C ILE A 13 37.71 18.87 -24.82
N THR A 14 38.61 19.75 -24.36
CA THR A 14 39.94 20.21 -24.91
C THR A 14 40.09 20.52 -26.45
N ILE A 15 40.51 21.71 -26.95
CA ILE A 15 41.91 22.20 -27.21
C ILE A 15 41.95 23.49 -28.11
N LEU A 16 42.85 24.47 -27.79
CA LEU A 16 43.59 25.52 -28.58
C LEU A 16 42.88 26.66 -29.39
N THR A 17 42.93 27.96 -28.97
CA THR A 17 43.82 29.14 -29.30
C THR A 17 43.67 29.78 -30.72
N PRO A 18 44.00 31.08 -31.04
CA PRO A 18 44.86 32.07 -30.32
C PRO A 18 44.50 33.61 -30.40
N LYS A 19 45.36 34.43 -29.73
CA LYS A 19 45.76 35.87 -29.90
C LYS A 19 44.93 37.02 -29.27
N TYR A 20 45.48 37.70 -28.25
CA TYR A 20 46.31 38.92 -28.40
C TYR A 20 47.07 39.31 -27.09
N LYS A 21 48.21 40.00 -27.25
CA LYS A 21 49.29 40.36 -26.29
C LYS A 21 49.17 41.85 -25.84
N PRO A 22 49.84 42.31 -24.75
CA PRO A 22 51.22 42.87 -24.89
C PRO A 22 52.19 42.58 -23.70
N MET A 23 53.45 42.19 -24.01
CA MET A 23 54.78 42.86 -23.71
C MET A 23 55.20 42.90 -22.23
N THR A 24 56.31 42.29 -21.80
CA THR A 24 57.72 42.64 -22.12
C THR A 24 58.72 41.51 -21.76
N ASN A 25 59.86 41.44 -22.47
CA ASN A 25 61.12 40.69 -22.19
C ASN A 25 62.27 41.75 -22.13
N PRO A 26 63.54 41.53 -21.69
CA PRO A 26 64.44 40.33 -21.86
C PRO A 26 65.48 40.16 -20.68
N PRO A 27 66.74 39.60 -20.79
CA PRO A 27 67.41 38.64 -21.72
C PRO A 27 68.16 37.43 -21.01
N SER A 28 68.20 36.22 -21.59
CA SER A 28 69.31 35.49 -22.30
C SER A 28 70.66 35.23 -21.58
N PHE A 29 71.08 33.96 -21.42
CA PHE A 29 72.22 33.30 -22.13
C PHE A 29 72.59 31.91 -21.54
N LEU A 30 72.90 31.00 -22.46
CA LEU A 30 73.59 29.70 -22.41
C LEU A 30 74.55 29.42 -21.22
N LEU A 31 74.60 28.17 -20.75
CA LEU A 31 75.81 27.33 -20.87
C LEU A 31 75.57 25.85 -20.50
N LEU A 32 75.80 25.00 -21.50
CA LEU A 32 76.51 23.71 -21.50
C LEU A 32 76.12 22.55 -20.57
N ASN A 33 75.75 21.49 -21.29
CA ASN A 33 75.82 20.07 -20.99
C ASN A 33 77.08 19.66 -20.17
N LEU A 34 76.85 18.97 -19.04
CA LEU A 34 77.76 17.96 -18.51
C LEU A 34 76.98 16.63 -18.53
N ASP A 35 77.19 15.86 -19.59
CA ASP A 35 76.87 14.44 -19.60
C ASP A 35 77.71 13.69 -18.56
N SER A 36 77.09 12.67 -17.98
CA SER A 36 77.70 11.57 -17.23
C SER A 36 78.24 11.90 -15.83
N TYR A 37 77.48 11.51 -14.81
CA TYR A 37 77.93 10.65 -13.69
C TYR A 37 76.78 10.58 -12.66
N CYS A 38 75.74 9.83 -13.01
CA CYS A 38 74.83 9.11 -12.10
C CYS A 38 73.87 8.33 -13.01
N GLU A 39 74.04 7.02 -13.11
CA GLU A 39 72.93 6.16 -13.54
C GLU A 39 71.71 6.57 -12.72
N THR A 40 70.69 7.15 -13.36
CA THR A 40 69.45 7.48 -12.67
C THR A 40 68.77 6.15 -12.38
N ASN A 41 69.01 5.68 -11.16
CA ASN A 41 68.53 4.43 -10.60
C ASN A 41 67.07 4.21 -11.07
N THR A 42 66.81 3.14 -11.83
CA THR A 42 65.47 2.82 -12.33
C THR A 42 64.44 2.78 -11.18
N LEU A 43 64.90 2.40 -9.99
CA LEU A 43 64.17 2.43 -8.72
C LEU A 43 63.64 3.83 -8.34
N ASP A 44 64.41 4.90 -8.55
CA ASP A 44 64.00 6.28 -8.20
C ASP A 44 62.88 6.79 -9.12
N LYS A 45 62.88 6.36 -10.39
CA LYS A 45 61.82 6.69 -11.35
C LYS A 45 60.52 5.97 -11.01
N VAL A 46 60.57 4.66 -10.71
CA VAL A 46 59.40 3.88 -10.28
C VAL A 46 58.83 4.42 -8.97
N TYR A 47 59.69 4.74 -7.99
CA TYR A 47 59.27 5.33 -6.72
C TYR A 47 58.59 6.71 -6.89
N SER A 48 59.16 7.58 -7.73
CA SER A 48 58.57 8.89 -8.05
C SER A 48 57.20 8.75 -8.72
N CYS A 49 57.07 7.83 -9.69
CA CYS A 49 55.79 7.54 -10.34
C CYS A 49 54.77 6.94 -9.36
N ASN A 50 55.16 6.01 -8.48
CA ASN A 50 54.30 5.43 -7.45
C ASN A 50 53.73 6.53 -6.53
N ARG A 51 54.55 7.50 -6.13
CA ARG A 51 54.12 8.66 -5.33
C ARG A 51 53.15 9.56 -6.10
N ALA A 52 53.39 9.77 -7.39
CA ALA A 52 52.52 10.57 -8.26
C ALA A 52 51.15 9.90 -8.47
N ILE A 53 51.13 8.60 -8.79
CA ILE A 53 49.91 7.78 -8.90
C ILE A 53 49.12 7.84 -7.57
N GLY A 54 49.78 7.62 -6.43
CA GLY A 54 49.15 7.72 -5.12
C GLY A 54 48.56 9.11 -4.82
N LYS A 55 49.19 10.19 -5.29
CA LYS A 55 48.67 11.56 -5.15
C LYS A 55 47.45 11.80 -6.05
N LEU A 56 47.47 11.31 -7.29
CA LEU A 56 46.34 11.40 -8.23
C LEU A 56 45.12 10.62 -7.75
N ILE A 57 45.33 9.44 -7.17
CA ILE A 57 44.27 8.65 -6.53
C ILE A 57 43.69 9.41 -5.33
N LYS A 58 44.52 10.05 -4.50
CA LYS A 58 44.02 10.88 -3.38
C LYS A 58 43.24 12.12 -3.84
N SER A 59 43.51 12.65 -5.03
CA SER A 59 42.82 13.82 -5.58
C SER A 59 41.58 13.51 -6.42
N GLY A 60 41.11 12.25 -6.47
CA GLY A 60 39.92 11.87 -7.25
C GLY A 60 40.16 11.61 -8.73
N SER A 61 41.41 11.68 -9.21
CA SER A 61 41.73 11.60 -10.64
C SER A 61 42.20 10.19 -11.05
N LEU A 62 41.31 9.19 -10.93
CA LEU A 62 41.63 7.78 -11.17
C LEU A 62 42.07 7.51 -12.63
N ASN A 63 41.43 8.12 -13.62
CA ASN A 63 41.79 7.96 -15.03
C ASN A 63 43.20 8.50 -15.34
N SER A 64 43.60 9.60 -14.72
CA SER A 64 44.94 10.15 -14.87
C SER A 64 46.00 9.27 -14.19
N ALA A 65 45.64 8.65 -13.06
CA ALA A 65 46.50 7.69 -12.38
C ALA A 65 46.71 6.41 -13.22
N HIS A 66 45.65 5.88 -13.84
CA HIS A 66 45.74 4.73 -14.75
C HIS A 66 46.55 5.07 -16.01
N LYS A 67 46.35 6.26 -16.58
CA LYS A 67 47.15 6.69 -17.74
C LYS A 67 48.65 6.77 -17.42
N LEU A 68 48.99 7.33 -16.26
CA LEU A 68 50.39 7.38 -15.81
C LEU A 68 50.95 5.98 -15.56
N PHE A 69 50.13 5.05 -15.07
CA PHE A 69 50.48 3.65 -14.92
C PHE A 69 50.76 2.96 -16.26
N ASP A 70 49.96 3.22 -17.29
CA ASP A 70 50.17 2.69 -18.64
C ASP A 70 51.46 3.21 -19.28
N GLU A 71 51.82 4.47 -19.00
CA GLU A 71 53.04 5.12 -19.51
C GLU A 71 54.33 4.66 -18.80
N MET A 72 54.23 3.90 -17.70
CA MET A 72 55.41 3.40 -16.97
C MET A 72 56.11 2.23 -17.71
N PRO A 73 57.43 2.31 -17.96
CA PRO A 73 58.18 1.26 -18.64
C PRO A 73 58.43 0.03 -17.76
N GLU A 74 58.54 0.22 -16.43
CA GLU A 74 58.66 -0.85 -15.44
C GLU A 74 57.67 -0.58 -14.30
N ARG A 75 57.01 -1.64 -13.83
CA ARG A 75 55.99 -1.60 -12.77
C ARG A 75 56.35 -2.62 -11.71
N ASP A 76 56.51 -2.17 -10.47
CA ASP A 76 56.79 -3.05 -9.35
C ASP A 76 55.49 -3.45 -8.62
N THR A 77 55.58 -4.39 -7.69
CA THR A 77 54.45 -4.82 -6.84
C THR A 77 53.74 -3.66 -6.16
N VAL A 78 54.47 -2.59 -5.81
CA VAL A 78 53.89 -1.41 -5.14
C VAL A 78 53.08 -0.58 -6.12
N THR A 79 53.53 -0.41 -7.37
CA THR A 79 52.80 0.25 -8.45
C THR A 79 51.42 -0.39 -8.66
N TRP A 80 51.38 -1.72 -8.77
CA TRP A 80 50.15 -2.49 -8.93
C TRP A 80 49.23 -2.37 -7.71
N ASN A 81 49.76 -2.54 -6.50
CA ASN A 81 48.96 -2.47 -5.26
C ASN A 81 48.32 -1.08 -5.05
N ILE A 82 49.03 -0.01 -5.38
CA ILE A 82 48.49 1.37 -5.30
C ILE A 82 47.29 1.52 -6.24
N LEU A 83 47.39 1.00 -7.47
CA LEU A 83 46.30 1.11 -8.44
C LEU A 83 45.10 0.23 -8.06
N ILE A 84 45.34 -1.03 -7.66
CA ILE A 84 44.30 -1.97 -7.18
C ILE A 84 43.53 -1.35 -5.99
N SER A 85 44.26 -0.82 -5.00
CA SER A 85 43.66 -0.12 -3.86
C SER A 85 42.89 1.13 -4.27
N GLY A 86 43.40 1.86 -5.27
CA GLY A 86 42.72 3.03 -5.85
C GLY A 86 41.38 2.68 -6.47
N TYR A 87 41.33 1.66 -7.34
CA TYR A 87 40.10 1.17 -7.96
C TYR A 87 39.08 0.69 -6.92
N SER A 88 39.55 -0.05 -5.90
CA SER A 88 38.70 -0.46 -4.78
C SER A 88 38.09 0.72 -4.03
N ARG A 89 38.88 1.75 -3.68
CA ARG A 89 38.42 2.94 -2.95
C ARG A 89 37.34 3.73 -3.69
N TYR A 90 37.37 3.75 -5.02
CA TYR A 90 36.40 4.46 -5.85
C TYR A 90 35.21 3.60 -6.32
N GLY A 91 35.04 2.40 -5.74
CA GLY A 91 33.86 1.57 -6.00
C GLY A 91 33.94 0.73 -7.27
N PHE A 92 35.15 0.45 -7.78
CA PHE A 92 35.39 -0.37 -8.97
C PHE A 92 36.14 -1.67 -8.62
N PRO A 93 35.53 -2.60 -7.87
CA PRO A 93 36.22 -3.78 -7.35
C PRO A 93 36.46 -4.87 -8.41
N ARG A 94 35.66 -4.93 -9.48
CA ARG A 94 35.87 -5.88 -10.59
C ARG A 94 37.11 -5.52 -11.40
N GLU A 95 37.30 -4.22 -11.64
CA GLU A 95 38.48 -3.68 -12.30
C GLU A 95 39.73 -3.90 -11.44
N ALA A 96 39.61 -3.81 -10.11
CA ALA A 96 40.70 -4.14 -9.19
C ALA A 96 41.11 -5.63 -9.26
N LEU A 97 40.15 -6.56 -9.34
CA LEU A 97 40.43 -7.98 -9.59
C LEU A 97 41.03 -8.24 -10.97
N TYR A 98 40.55 -7.53 -12.00
CA TYR A 98 41.12 -7.60 -13.33
C TYR A 98 42.59 -7.14 -13.36
N LEU A 99 42.91 -6.04 -12.67
CA LEU A 99 44.29 -5.56 -12.52
C LEU A 99 45.17 -6.56 -11.76
N TYR A 100 44.64 -7.22 -10.73
CA TYR A 100 45.34 -8.30 -10.04
C TYR A 100 45.63 -9.49 -10.98
N ASN A 101 44.64 -9.93 -11.76
CA ASN A 101 44.85 -11.00 -12.74
C ASN A 101 45.87 -10.60 -13.83
N GLN A 102 45.87 -9.34 -14.27
CA GLN A 102 46.91 -8.84 -15.17
C GLN A 102 48.30 -8.86 -14.54
N MET A 103 48.43 -8.44 -13.28
CA MET A 103 49.68 -8.47 -12.53
C MET A 103 50.26 -9.90 -12.48
N VAL A 104 49.42 -10.89 -12.16
CA VAL A 104 49.79 -12.31 -12.09
C VAL A 104 50.16 -12.85 -13.47
N ASN A 105 49.39 -12.53 -14.51
CA ASN A 105 49.66 -12.95 -15.89
C ASN A 105 50.96 -12.37 -16.46
N GLN A 106 51.37 -11.18 -15.99
CA GLN A 106 52.65 -10.57 -16.34
C GLN A 106 53.83 -11.12 -15.52
N GLY A 107 53.59 -12.11 -14.65
CA GLY A 107 54.63 -12.77 -13.84
C GLY A 107 55.16 -11.92 -12.70
N VAL A 108 54.46 -10.84 -12.32
CA VAL A 108 54.86 -10.02 -11.16
C VAL A 108 54.50 -10.76 -9.89
N ARG A 109 55.51 -11.01 -9.04
CA ARG A 109 55.37 -11.85 -7.86
C ARG A 109 54.46 -11.21 -6.81
N GLU A 110 53.45 -11.94 -6.36
CA GLU A 110 52.52 -11.47 -5.34
C GLU A 110 53.22 -11.30 -3.97
N SER A 111 52.93 -10.21 -3.27
CA SER A 111 53.48 -9.94 -1.92
C SER A 111 52.40 -10.06 -0.84
N SER A 112 52.77 -10.13 0.43
CA SER A 112 51.81 -10.08 1.55
C SER A 112 50.90 -8.86 1.46
N SER A 113 51.43 -7.70 1.05
CA SER A 113 50.64 -6.48 0.84
C SER A 113 49.66 -6.57 -0.34
N THR A 114 50.00 -7.33 -1.38
CA THR A 114 49.12 -7.62 -2.51
C THR A 114 47.93 -8.46 -2.04
N PHE A 115 48.19 -9.54 -1.29
CA PHE A 115 47.15 -10.40 -0.74
C PHE A 115 46.24 -9.67 0.24
N SER A 116 46.78 -8.89 1.19
CA SER A 116 45.95 -8.09 2.09
C SER A 116 45.06 -7.09 1.34
N THR A 117 45.58 -6.47 0.28
CA THR A 117 44.80 -5.50 -0.53
C THR A 117 43.68 -6.21 -1.27
N ILE A 118 43.97 -7.28 -2.02
CA ILE A 118 42.97 -7.96 -2.86
C ILE A 118 41.93 -8.72 -2.02
N LEU A 119 42.32 -9.32 -0.89
CA LEU A 119 41.38 -9.93 0.04
C LEU A 119 40.44 -8.89 0.66
N SER A 120 40.93 -7.69 0.96
CA SER A 120 40.09 -6.57 1.39
C SER A 120 39.15 -6.09 0.28
N VAL A 121 39.58 -6.10 -1.00
CA VAL A 121 38.68 -5.83 -2.14
C VAL A 121 37.57 -6.88 -2.19
N CYS A 122 37.91 -8.16 -2.12
CA CYS A 122 36.95 -9.26 -2.14
C CYS A 122 35.96 -9.16 -0.98
N CYS A 123 36.46 -8.89 0.22
CA CYS A 123 35.66 -8.73 1.42
C CYS A 123 34.67 -7.57 1.31
N ASN A 124 35.13 -6.36 0.95
CA ASN A 124 34.26 -5.18 0.84
C ASN A 124 33.26 -5.26 -0.32
N ALA A 125 33.60 -5.97 -1.40
CA ALA A 125 32.76 -6.08 -2.60
C ALA A 125 31.87 -7.35 -2.64
N GLY A 126 32.00 -8.25 -1.66
CA GLY A 126 31.26 -9.52 -1.61
C GLY A 126 31.74 -10.59 -2.60
N PHE A 127 32.96 -10.50 -3.12
CA PHE A 127 33.58 -11.49 -4.04
C PHE A 127 34.20 -12.65 -3.27
N TYR A 128 33.36 -13.39 -2.56
CA TYR A 128 33.80 -14.42 -1.61
C TYR A 128 34.36 -15.67 -2.29
N GLN A 129 33.86 -16.01 -3.48
CA GLN A 129 34.36 -17.14 -4.26
C GLN A 129 35.80 -16.86 -4.72
N GLU A 130 36.04 -15.69 -5.31
CA GLU A 130 37.36 -15.21 -5.71
C GLU A 130 38.28 -15.07 -4.49
N GLY A 131 37.75 -14.61 -3.36
CA GLY A 131 38.48 -14.56 -2.09
C GLY A 131 38.96 -15.94 -1.62
N SER A 132 38.15 -16.99 -1.81
CA SER A 132 38.54 -18.38 -1.49
C SER A 132 39.61 -18.94 -2.44
N GLU A 133 39.57 -18.57 -3.72
CA GLU A 133 40.61 -18.92 -4.70
C GLU A 133 41.95 -18.24 -4.34
N ILE A 134 41.88 -16.98 -3.95
CA ILE A 134 43.03 -16.21 -3.46
C ILE A 134 43.58 -16.84 -2.17
N HIS A 135 42.73 -17.32 -1.26
CA HIS A 135 43.19 -18.05 -0.07
C HIS A 135 43.96 -19.32 -0.43
N CYS A 136 43.46 -20.14 -1.38
CA CYS A 136 44.21 -21.28 -1.90
C CYS A 136 45.57 -20.87 -2.48
N ARG A 137 45.62 -19.73 -3.18
CA ARG A 137 46.87 -19.16 -3.70
C ARG A 137 47.84 -18.75 -2.58
N VAL A 138 47.36 -18.12 -1.51
CA VAL A 138 48.15 -17.76 -0.32
C VAL A 138 48.82 -18.99 0.29
N ILE A 139 48.07 -20.08 0.47
CA ILE A 139 48.59 -21.35 1.00
C ILE A 139 49.65 -21.93 0.06
N SER A 140 49.38 -21.92 -1.26
CA SER A 140 50.32 -22.46 -2.25
C SER A 140 51.67 -21.71 -2.29
N LEU A 141 51.69 -20.45 -1.85
CA LEU A 141 52.88 -19.61 -1.79
C LEU A 141 53.51 -19.57 -0.39
N GLY A 142 52.94 -20.26 0.60
CA GLY A 142 53.43 -20.30 1.99
C GLY A 142 53.34 -18.95 2.71
N LEU A 143 52.33 -18.13 2.38
CA LEU A 143 52.10 -16.81 2.98
C LEU A 143 51.01 -16.80 4.05
N ASP A 144 50.50 -17.97 4.42
CA ASP A 144 49.46 -18.22 5.42
C ASP A 144 49.87 -17.79 6.83
N LEU A 145 51.15 -17.89 7.18
CA LEU A 145 51.70 -17.45 8.48
C LEU A 145 51.87 -15.93 8.61
N ASN A 146 51.64 -15.16 7.55
CA ASN A 146 51.83 -13.71 7.60
C ASN A 146 50.65 -13.03 8.31
N VAL A 147 50.92 -12.29 9.40
CA VAL A 147 49.88 -11.63 10.22
C VAL A 147 48.95 -10.71 9.42
N TYR A 148 49.44 -10.00 8.40
CA TYR A 148 48.62 -9.10 7.59
C TYR A 148 47.71 -9.85 6.60
N VAL A 149 48.18 -11.00 6.10
CA VAL A 149 47.38 -11.86 5.22
C VAL A 149 46.37 -12.64 6.05
N GLY A 150 46.79 -13.21 7.18
CA GLY A 150 45.90 -13.85 8.15
C GLY A 150 44.80 -12.93 8.66
N SER A 151 45.11 -11.67 8.97
CA SER A 151 44.09 -10.68 9.36
C SER A 151 43.05 -10.44 8.26
N ALA A 152 43.49 -10.32 7.00
CA ALA A 152 42.59 -10.11 5.86
C ALA A 152 41.75 -11.36 5.54
N LEU A 153 42.29 -12.56 5.75
CA LEU A 153 41.54 -13.82 5.62
C LEU A 153 40.51 -13.97 6.73
N VAL A 154 40.88 -13.66 7.98
CA VAL A 154 39.95 -13.63 9.11
C VAL A 154 38.79 -12.66 8.84
N ASP A 155 39.09 -11.45 8.37
CA ASP A 155 38.07 -10.45 7.98
C ASP A 155 37.13 -10.97 6.88
N LEU A 156 37.69 -11.57 5.82
CA LEU A 156 36.93 -12.18 4.74
C LEU A 156 35.96 -13.25 5.26
N TYR A 157 36.44 -14.23 6.05
CA TYR A 157 35.62 -15.33 6.53
C TYR A 157 34.59 -14.91 7.58
N LEU A 158 34.89 -13.89 8.39
CA LEU A 158 33.91 -13.27 9.28
C LEU A 158 32.78 -12.63 8.47
N HIS A 159 33.08 -11.89 7.41
CA HIS A 159 32.06 -11.29 6.53
C HIS A 159 31.23 -12.32 5.75
N VAL A 160 31.80 -13.49 5.43
CA VAL A 160 31.08 -14.61 4.78
C VAL A 160 30.09 -15.30 5.74
N GLY A 161 30.24 -15.13 7.05
CA GLY A 161 29.45 -15.87 8.04
C GLY A 161 30.12 -17.16 8.55
N LEU A 162 31.35 -17.46 8.13
CA LEU A 162 32.05 -18.71 8.47
C LEU A 162 32.98 -18.51 9.67
N GLY A 163 32.37 -18.16 10.82
CA GLY A 163 33.09 -17.86 12.06
C GLY A 163 34.03 -18.98 12.56
N ASP A 164 33.70 -20.25 12.32
CA ASP A 164 34.55 -21.38 12.73
C ASP A 164 35.84 -21.50 11.90
N ILE A 165 35.81 -21.07 10.63
CA ILE A 165 37.02 -21.00 9.78
C ILE A 165 37.86 -19.82 10.24
N ALA A 166 37.23 -18.67 10.48
CA ALA A 166 37.91 -17.49 10.99
C ALA A 166 38.58 -17.76 12.34
N LEU A 167 37.92 -18.50 13.25
CA LEU A 167 38.50 -18.88 14.54
C LEU A 167 39.72 -19.79 14.40
N ARG A 168 39.67 -20.78 13.51
CA ARG A 168 40.84 -21.63 13.22
C ARG A 168 42.02 -20.83 12.67
N LEU A 169 41.75 -19.97 11.69
CA LEU A 169 42.79 -19.09 11.12
C LEU A 169 43.36 -18.15 12.19
N PHE A 170 42.52 -17.63 13.07
CA PHE A 170 42.94 -16.78 14.19
C PHE A 170 43.79 -17.53 15.23
N ASP A 171 43.47 -18.79 15.49
CA ASP A 171 44.22 -19.66 16.40
C ASP A 171 45.58 -20.10 15.83
N GLU A 172 45.69 -20.20 14.51
CA GLU A 172 46.93 -20.53 13.80
C GLU A 172 47.92 -19.35 13.72
N MET A 173 47.48 -18.12 14.03
CA MET A 173 48.35 -16.93 14.01
C MET A 173 49.35 -16.92 15.18
N GLN A 174 50.65 -16.81 14.87
CA GLN A 174 51.71 -16.78 15.89
C GLN A 174 51.74 -15.52 16.74
N GLU A 175 51.38 -14.36 16.17
CA GLU A 175 51.29 -13.08 16.87
C GLU A 175 49.96 -12.39 16.60
N ARG A 176 49.16 -12.22 17.66
CA ARG A 176 47.87 -11.51 17.62
C ARG A 176 48.01 -10.15 18.29
N ASN A 177 48.16 -9.11 17.47
CA ASN A 177 48.17 -7.75 17.97
C ASN A 177 46.74 -7.26 18.30
N LEU A 178 46.64 -6.10 18.95
CA LEU A 178 45.37 -5.47 19.32
C LEU A 178 44.40 -5.28 18.13
N ALA A 179 44.93 -5.04 16.92
CA ALA A 179 44.09 -4.84 15.75
C ALA A 179 43.40 -6.15 15.30
N VAL A 180 44.09 -7.28 15.35
CA VAL A 180 43.50 -8.60 15.04
C VAL A 180 42.46 -8.99 16.10
N TRP A 181 42.75 -8.75 17.39
CA TRP A 181 41.80 -8.97 18.48
C TRP A 181 40.53 -8.13 18.31
N ASN A 182 40.67 -6.84 17.99
CA ASN A 182 39.55 -5.94 17.76
C ASN A 182 38.73 -6.33 16.50
N LEU A 183 39.40 -6.75 15.43
CA LEU A 183 38.77 -7.29 14.23
C LEU A 183 37.91 -8.51 14.58
N PHE A 184 38.48 -9.44 15.34
CA PHE A 184 37.84 -10.69 15.73
C PHE A 184 36.62 -10.44 16.64
N LEU A 185 36.77 -9.59 17.65
CA LEU A 185 35.66 -9.19 18.54
C LEU A 185 34.54 -8.48 17.78
N ARG A 186 34.88 -7.62 16.80
CA ARG A 186 33.88 -6.98 15.94
C ARG A 186 33.11 -8.01 15.13
N GLY A 187 33.81 -8.88 14.40
CA GLY A 187 33.17 -9.86 13.53
C GLY A 187 32.33 -10.87 14.31
N PHE A 188 32.80 -11.39 15.44
CA PHE A 188 32.00 -12.29 16.28
C PHE A 188 30.76 -11.62 16.87
N GLY A 189 30.84 -10.33 17.19
CA GLY A 189 29.68 -9.54 17.63
C GLY A 189 28.68 -9.25 16.50
N GLU A 190 29.13 -9.12 15.25
CA GLU A 190 28.27 -8.99 14.06
C GLU A 190 27.61 -10.32 13.68
N LEU A 191 28.29 -11.46 13.91
CA LEU A 191 27.77 -12.81 13.66
C LEU A 191 26.75 -13.32 14.69
N GLY A 192 26.47 -12.57 15.75
CA GLY A 192 25.53 -13.00 16.80
C GLY A 192 26.04 -14.21 17.59
N ARG A 193 27.35 -14.29 17.84
CA ARG A 193 27.98 -15.26 18.75
C ARG A 193 28.45 -14.57 20.04
N SER A 194 27.60 -13.73 20.62
CA SER A 194 27.98 -12.82 21.70
C SER A 194 28.26 -13.53 23.02
N SER A 195 27.72 -14.74 23.21
CA SER A 195 28.07 -15.61 24.34
C SER A 195 29.56 -15.97 24.42
N GLU A 196 30.27 -16.00 23.28
CA GLU A 196 31.70 -16.31 23.21
C GLU A 196 32.59 -15.06 23.34
N LEU A 197 32.04 -13.85 23.17
CA LEU A 197 32.80 -12.59 23.22
C LEU A 197 33.52 -12.36 24.54
N LEU A 198 32.88 -12.68 25.67
CA LEU A 198 33.52 -12.57 26.99
C LEU A 198 34.64 -13.59 27.18
N GLY A 199 34.49 -14.79 26.61
CA GLY A 199 35.56 -15.79 26.56
C GLY A 199 36.77 -15.27 25.78
N LEU A 200 36.54 -14.71 24.60
CA LEU A 200 37.58 -14.10 23.77
C LEU A 200 38.24 -12.90 24.46
N PHE A 201 37.47 -12.06 25.14
CA PHE A 201 38.01 -10.95 25.92
C PHE A 201 38.92 -11.41 27.07
N ASN A 202 38.57 -12.52 27.72
CA ASN A 202 39.43 -13.10 28.75
C ASN A 202 40.70 -13.69 28.14
N ASN A 203 40.63 -14.36 27.00
CA ASN A 203 41.81 -14.87 26.28
C ASN A 203 42.76 -13.73 25.88
N MET A 204 42.21 -12.63 25.35
CA MET A 204 42.97 -11.42 25.02
C MET A 204 43.77 -10.90 26.23
N LYS A 205 43.15 -10.87 27.42
CA LYS A 205 43.82 -10.47 28.66
C LYS A 205 44.87 -11.48 29.13
N MET A 206 44.59 -12.78 28.99
CA MET A 206 45.54 -13.85 29.34
C MET A 206 46.79 -13.81 28.46
N GLU A 207 46.65 -13.40 27.20
CA GLU A 207 47.76 -13.14 26.28
C GLU A 207 48.47 -11.79 26.52
N GLY A 208 48.05 -11.04 27.55
CA GLY A 208 48.69 -9.77 27.92
C GLY A 208 48.38 -8.60 27.00
N VAL A 209 47.40 -8.73 26.09
CA VAL A 209 47.00 -7.64 25.20
C VAL A 209 46.07 -6.69 25.95
N VAL A 210 46.51 -5.43 26.11
CA VAL A 210 45.76 -4.41 26.86
C VAL A 210 44.56 -3.92 26.02
N PRO A 211 43.31 -4.06 26.52
CA PRO A 211 42.12 -3.54 25.85
C PRO A 211 42.12 -2.02 25.73
N ASN A 212 41.62 -1.48 24.61
CA ASN A 212 41.44 -0.05 24.39
C ASN A 212 39.94 0.32 24.38
N PRO A 213 39.58 1.62 24.32
CA PRO A 213 38.17 2.05 24.26
C PRO A 213 37.37 1.35 23.16
N VAL A 214 37.97 1.17 21.98
CA VAL A 214 37.36 0.50 20.83
C VAL A 214 37.03 -0.97 21.14
N THR A 215 37.90 -1.69 21.88
CA THR A 215 37.63 -3.05 22.36
C THR A 215 36.34 -3.10 23.18
N PHE A 216 36.15 -2.15 24.11
CA PHE A 216 34.93 -2.09 24.92
C PHE A 216 33.69 -1.76 24.10
N CYS A 217 33.79 -0.87 23.11
CA CYS A 217 32.68 -0.60 22.20
C CYS A 217 32.21 -1.85 21.45
N TYR A 218 33.11 -2.71 20.98
CA TYR A 218 32.72 -3.98 20.32
C TYR A 218 32.07 -4.97 21.29
N LEU A 219 32.60 -5.10 22.51
CA LEU A 219 32.01 -5.97 23.53
C LEU A 219 30.60 -5.49 23.95
N ILE A 220 30.46 -4.18 24.19
CA ILE A 220 29.18 -3.56 24.57
C ILE A 220 28.16 -3.70 23.43
N ARG A 221 28.59 -3.46 22.18
CA ARG A 221 27.72 -3.61 21.00
C ARG A 221 27.28 -5.05 20.77
N GLY A 222 28.19 -6.02 20.90
CA GLY A 222 27.85 -7.45 20.83
C GLY A 222 26.83 -7.83 21.90
N CYS A 223 27.05 -7.43 23.15
CA CYS A 223 26.07 -7.65 24.22
C CYS A 223 24.72 -6.97 23.92
N GLY A 224 24.73 -5.80 23.27
CA GLY A 224 23.52 -5.07 22.86
C GLY A 224 22.73 -5.78 21.77
N ASN A 225 23.41 -6.35 20.76
CA ASN A 225 22.79 -7.08 19.65
C ASN A 225 21.95 -8.28 20.14
N GLU A 226 22.44 -9.02 21.15
CA GLU A 226 21.74 -10.17 21.73
C GLU A 226 20.97 -9.86 23.02
N ARG A 227 20.93 -8.59 23.44
CA ARG A 227 20.30 -8.13 24.69
C ARG A 227 20.80 -8.86 25.95
N LEU A 228 22.09 -9.16 26.00
CA LEU A 228 22.77 -9.83 27.11
C LEU A 228 23.05 -8.84 28.25
N VAL A 229 22.02 -8.62 29.09
CA VAL A 229 22.04 -7.58 30.14
C VAL A 229 23.10 -7.85 31.21
N ASP A 230 23.26 -9.09 31.65
CA ASP A 230 24.12 -9.45 32.76
C ASP A 230 25.61 -9.42 32.34
N GLU A 231 25.90 -9.95 31.16
CA GLU A 231 27.20 -9.90 30.51
C GLU A 231 27.62 -8.45 30.22
N GLY A 232 26.72 -7.64 29.64
CA GLY A 232 27.02 -6.24 29.36
C GLY A 232 27.22 -5.41 30.65
N LYS A 233 26.54 -5.74 31.75
CA LYS A 233 26.83 -5.15 33.08
C LYS A 233 28.21 -5.51 33.62
N GLN A 234 28.71 -6.72 33.34
CA GLN A 234 30.07 -7.10 33.70
C GLN A 234 31.10 -6.29 32.90
N VAL A 235 30.85 -6.07 31.61
CA VAL A 235 31.69 -5.20 30.76
C VAL A 235 31.63 -3.75 31.23
N HIS A 236 30.44 -3.22 31.51
CA HIS A 236 30.27 -1.86 32.06
C HIS A 236 31.00 -1.69 33.40
N SER A 237 30.95 -2.68 34.29
CA SER A 237 31.70 -2.66 35.55
C SER A 237 33.22 -2.59 35.33
N HIS A 238 33.74 -3.24 34.28
CA HIS A 238 35.14 -3.11 33.89
C HIS A 238 35.46 -1.72 33.33
N VAL A 239 34.59 -1.18 32.49
CA VAL A 239 34.72 0.19 31.95
C VAL A 239 34.81 1.21 33.07
N ILE A 240 33.94 1.12 34.08
CA ILE A 240 33.98 1.99 35.27
C ILE A 240 35.29 1.81 36.04
N LYS A 241 35.71 0.56 36.30
CA LYS A 241 36.97 0.29 37.03
C LYS A 241 38.21 0.86 36.35
N ILE A 242 38.22 0.91 35.02
CA ILE A 242 39.35 1.46 34.26
C ILE A 242 39.22 2.98 34.07
N GLY A 243 38.04 3.56 34.30
CA GLY A 243 37.77 4.99 34.20
C GLY A 243 37.29 5.46 32.82
N TRP A 244 37.06 4.54 31.88
CA TRP A 244 36.69 4.88 30.50
C TRP A 244 35.28 5.49 30.38
N SER A 245 34.39 5.27 31.35
CA SER A 245 33.02 5.82 31.36
C SER A 245 32.98 7.35 31.37
N GLU A 246 33.96 7.98 32.02
CA GLU A 246 34.06 9.44 32.14
C GLU A 246 35.08 10.04 31.16
N SER A 247 36.09 9.26 30.78
CA SER A 247 37.23 9.74 29.99
C SER A 247 37.08 9.54 28.48
N ASP A 248 36.20 8.64 28.01
CA ASP A 248 36.01 8.35 26.59
C ASP A 248 34.53 8.40 26.17
N LEU A 249 34.22 9.36 25.30
CA LEU A 249 32.88 9.62 24.81
C LEU A 249 32.29 8.47 23.97
N PHE A 250 33.14 7.73 23.23
CA PHE A 250 32.66 6.62 22.40
C PHE A 250 32.18 5.47 23.26
N VAL A 251 32.91 5.16 24.34
CA VAL A 251 32.51 4.11 25.29
C VAL A 251 31.24 4.50 26.04
N ALA A 252 31.15 5.77 26.49
CA ALA A 252 29.98 6.25 27.19
C ALA A 252 28.71 6.23 26.32
N ASN A 253 28.83 6.62 25.04
CA ASN A 253 27.72 6.50 24.08
C ASN A 253 27.36 5.04 23.79
N ALA A 254 28.35 4.15 23.65
CA ALA A 254 28.08 2.72 23.45
C ALA A 254 27.29 2.11 24.63
N LEU A 255 27.54 2.56 25.87
CA LEU A 255 26.78 2.14 27.05
C LEU A 255 25.33 2.61 27.04
N VAL A 256 25.07 3.86 26.61
CA VAL A 256 23.71 4.38 26.42
C VAL A 256 22.97 3.55 25.37
N ASP A 257 23.60 3.30 24.23
CA ASP A 257 23.02 2.48 23.15
C ASP A 257 22.77 1.04 23.60
N PHE A 258 23.68 0.44 24.37
CA PHE A 258 23.52 -0.91 24.91
C PHE A 258 22.33 -1.02 25.87
N TYR A 259 22.25 -0.14 26.86
CA TYR A 259 21.15 -0.18 27.82
C TYR A 259 19.81 0.18 27.15
N SER A 260 19.83 1.05 26.16
CA SER A 260 18.68 1.33 25.29
C SER A 260 18.21 0.08 24.56
N ALA A 261 19.11 -0.60 23.83
CA ALA A 261 18.82 -1.83 23.09
C ALA A 261 18.30 -2.97 23.97
N CYS A 262 18.73 -2.99 25.24
CA CYS A 262 18.27 -3.94 26.25
C CYS A 262 16.95 -3.55 26.94
N GLY A 263 16.33 -2.42 26.61
CA GLY A 263 15.11 -1.92 27.26
C GLY A 263 15.30 -1.43 28.70
N ARG A 264 16.54 -1.15 29.12
CA ARG A 264 16.91 -0.71 30.47
C ARG A 264 17.11 0.81 30.50
N VAL A 265 16.03 1.54 30.29
CA VAL A 265 16.01 3.01 30.18
C VAL A 265 16.59 3.72 31.41
N THR A 266 16.41 3.18 32.63
CA THR A 266 17.01 3.74 33.85
C THR A 266 18.54 3.70 33.80
N ASP A 267 19.09 2.57 33.35
CA ASP A 267 20.53 2.33 33.33
C ASP A 267 21.16 3.13 32.16
N ALA A 268 20.43 3.26 31.05
CA ALA A 268 20.77 4.15 29.94
C ALA A 268 20.84 5.62 30.40
N ARG A 269 19.84 6.07 31.18
CA ARG A 269 19.82 7.42 31.76
C ARG A 269 21.00 7.66 32.69
N THR A 270 21.30 6.72 33.58
CA THR A 270 22.46 6.87 34.48
C THR A 270 23.77 6.95 33.71
N SER A 271 23.91 6.17 32.63
CA SER A 271 25.10 6.22 31.76
C SER A 271 25.17 7.55 31.01
N PHE A 272 24.02 8.08 30.58
CA PHE A 272 23.90 9.38 29.93
C PHE A 272 24.25 10.55 30.87
N GLU A 273 23.86 10.49 32.14
CA GLU A 273 24.15 11.54 33.13
C GLU A 273 25.65 11.65 33.49
N VAL A 274 26.43 10.60 33.23
CA VAL A 274 27.90 10.57 33.40
C VAL A 274 28.63 11.23 32.22
N ILE A 275 27.97 11.38 31.07
CA ILE A 275 28.58 11.99 29.88
C ILE A 275 28.77 13.50 30.09
N PRO A 276 29.98 14.05 29.87
CA PRO A 276 30.20 15.49 29.90
C PRO A 276 29.21 16.21 28.97
N ALA A 277 28.60 17.30 29.46
CA ALA A 277 27.36 17.89 28.93
C ALA A 277 27.41 18.54 27.52
N GLU A 278 28.26 18.07 26.61
CA GLU A 278 28.50 18.72 25.32
C GLU A 278 28.17 17.90 24.07
N ASP A 279 27.87 16.59 24.17
CA ASP A 279 27.71 15.71 22.99
C ASP A 279 26.25 15.51 22.53
N VAL A 280 25.98 15.89 21.28
CA VAL A 280 24.69 15.73 20.61
C VAL A 280 24.36 14.26 20.32
N ILE A 281 25.36 13.39 20.16
CA ILE A 281 25.14 11.96 19.89
C ILE A 281 24.47 11.29 21.08
N SER A 282 24.93 11.57 22.31
CA SER A 282 24.33 11.06 23.54
C SER A 282 22.86 11.46 23.71
N TRP A 283 22.51 12.73 23.41
CA TRP A 283 21.13 13.22 23.49
C TRP A 283 20.22 12.50 22.49
N ASN A 284 20.73 12.21 21.28
CA ASN A 284 20.01 11.46 20.26
C ASN A 284 19.76 10.02 20.69
N SER A 285 20.78 9.34 21.19
CA SER A 285 20.66 7.98 21.72
C SER A 285 19.63 7.92 22.84
N MET A 286 19.58 8.93 23.72
CA MET A 286 18.61 8.98 24.80
C MET A 286 17.17 9.28 24.32
N VAL A 287 17.00 10.20 23.35
CA VAL A 287 15.67 10.48 22.75
C VAL A 287 15.15 9.25 22.02
N ALA A 288 16.00 8.57 21.24
CA ALA A 288 15.66 7.30 20.58
C ALA A 288 15.31 6.22 21.62
N ALA A 289 16.10 6.09 22.68
CA ALA A 289 15.84 5.14 23.76
C ALA A 289 14.47 5.35 24.43
N TYR A 290 14.11 6.60 24.74
CA TYR A 290 12.80 6.91 25.30
C TYR A 290 11.67 6.70 24.28
N ALA A 291 11.91 6.97 23.00
CA ALA A 291 10.92 6.76 21.94
C ALA A 291 10.63 5.27 21.69
N ASP A 292 11.67 4.44 21.60
CA ASP A 292 11.56 2.99 21.36
C ASP A 292 10.92 2.23 22.54
N ASN A 293 10.93 2.82 23.75
CA ASN A 293 10.36 2.25 24.96
C ASN A 293 9.03 2.93 25.39
N GLU A 294 8.36 3.65 24.48
CA GLU A 294 7.04 4.30 24.70
C GLU A 294 7.01 5.35 25.85
N PHE A 295 8.16 5.90 26.26
CA PHE A 295 8.26 6.94 27.30
C PHE A 295 8.22 8.36 26.71
N SER A 296 7.11 8.69 26.07
CA SER A 296 6.95 9.89 25.24
C SER A 296 7.22 11.21 25.96
N LEU A 297 6.78 11.33 27.22
CA LEU A 297 7.02 12.52 28.04
C LEU A 297 8.50 12.76 28.32
N HIS A 298 9.25 11.70 28.65
CA HIS A 298 10.68 11.80 28.96
C HIS A 298 11.51 12.07 27.71
N ALA A 299 11.11 11.54 26.55
CA ALA A 299 11.71 11.87 25.26
C ALA A 299 11.57 13.38 24.95
N LEU A 300 10.37 13.93 25.14
CA LEU A 300 10.09 15.35 24.92
C LEU A 300 10.83 16.26 25.90
N GLU A 301 10.87 15.92 27.19
CA GLU A 301 11.64 16.66 28.20
C GLU A 301 13.14 16.64 27.86
N THR A 302 13.66 15.50 27.42
CA THR A 302 15.07 15.34 27.04
C THR A 302 15.39 16.19 25.79
N PHE A 303 14.50 16.22 24.80
CA PHE A 303 14.63 17.05 23.61
C PHE A 303 14.51 18.56 23.92
N ALA A 304 13.56 18.96 24.79
CA ALA A 304 13.43 20.34 25.23
C ALA A 304 14.66 20.81 26.01
N ARG A 305 15.21 19.94 26.86
CA ARG A 305 16.45 20.19 27.60
C ARG A 305 17.66 20.34 26.67
N MET A 306 17.75 19.52 25.61
CA MET A 306 18.77 19.69 24.57
C MET A 306 18.73 21.09 23.92
N GLN A 307 17.54 21.61 23.63
CA GLN A 307 17.36 22.94 23.05
C GLN A 307 17.67 24.07 24.05
N LEU A 308 17.26 23.93 25.31
CA LEU A 308 17.54 24.89 26.38
C LEU A 308 19.05 25.08 26.61
N TRP A 309 19.85 24.04 26.36
CA TRP A 309 21.31 24.07 26.47
C TRP A 309 21.99 24.60 25.18
N GLY A 310 21.22 25.14 24.23
CA GLY A 310 21.73 25.79 23.03
C GLY A 310 22.32 24.85 21.98
N LYS A 311 22.12 23.54 22.12
CA LYS A 311 22.61 22.55 21.15
C LYS A 311 21.63 22.44 19.98
N LYS A 312 22.13 22.55 18.75
CA LYS A 312 21.31 22.39 17.54
C LYS A 312 20.89 20.92 17.37
N PRO A 313 19.58 20.62 17.29
CA PRO A 313 19.11 19.30 16.88
C PRO A 313 19.75 18.84 15.56
N SER A 314 20.12 17.57 15.52
CA SER A 314 20.63 16.90 14.33
C SER A 314 19.51 16.20 13.58
N ILE A 315 19.79 15.74 12.35
CA ILE A 315 18.87 14.89 11.57
C ILE A 315 18.33 13.71 12.40
N ARG A 316 19.19 13.01 13.15
CA ARG A 316 18.78 11.88 14.01
C ARG A 316 17.86 12.32 15.16
N SER A 317 18.05 13.52 15.69
CA SER A 317 17.18 14.08 16.74
C SER A 317 15.75 14.27 16.21
N PHE A 318 15.63 14.78 14.98
CA PHE A 318 14.34 14.97 14.32
C PHE A 318 13.68 13.65 13.94
N VAL A 319 14.42 12.70 13.37
CA VAL A 319 13.89 11.36 13.07
C VAL A 319 13.36 10.68 14.34
N GLY A 320 14.09 10.74 15.45
CA GLY A 320 13.63 10.19 16.73
C GLY A 320 12.34 10.85 17.24
N LEU A 321 12.23 12.18 17.14
CA LEU A 321 11.03 12.93 17.54
C LEU A 321 9.82 12.62 16.64
N LEU A 322 10.05 12.46 15.33
CA LEU A 322 9.02 12.10 14.36
C LEU A 322 8.54 10.65 14.54
N ASN A 323 9.45 9.72 14.81
CA ASN A 323 9.11 8.34 15.15
C ASN A 323 8.32 8.27 16.46
N LEU A 324 8.67 9.09 17.45
CA LEU A 324 7.88 9.23 18.67
C LEU A 324 6.46 9.70 18.35
N SER A 325 6.30 10.72 17.51
CA SER A 325 4.99 11.19 17.07
C SER A 325 4.19 10.10 16.34
N SER A 326 4.86 9.36 15.44
CA SER A 326 4.34 8.24 14.66
C SER A 326 3.82 7.10 15.56
N SER A 327 4.60 6.71 16.58
CA SER A 327 4.25 5.64 17.53
C SER A 327 3.09 5.98 18.47
N ASN A 328 2.91 7.26 18.81
CA ASN A 328 1.82 7.72 19.69
C ASN A 328 0.59 8.23 18.92
N GLU A 329 0.60 8.14 17.58
CA GLU A 329 -0.41 8.71 16.68
C GLU A 329 -0.70 10.20 16.98
N ASN A 330 0.31 10.95 17.44
CA ASN A 330 0.16 12.33 17.91
C ASN A 330 0.48 13.35 16.82
N LEU A 331 -0.48 13.57 15.92
CA LEU A 331 -0.33 14.48 14.79
C LEU A 331 0.09 15.91 15.19
N LEU A 332 -0.34 16.41 16.36
CA LEU A 332 0.00 17.76 16.81
C LEU A 332 1.49 17.89 17.09
N LEU A 333 2.07 16.91 17.77
CA LEU A 333 3.51 16.85 18.03
C LEU A 333 4.30 16.75 16.72
N GLY A 334 3.84 15.91 15.80
CA GLY A 334 4.43 15.74 14.48
C GLY A 334 4.47 17.03 13.66
N ARG A 335 3.37 17.80 13.67
CA ARG A 335 3.31 19.12 13.02
C ARG A 335 4.26 20.13 13.66
N GLN A 336 4.38 20.13 14.99
CA GLN A 336 5.34 20.98 15.70
C GLN A 336 6.78 20.62 15.33
N ALA A 337 7.11 19.33 15.28
CA ALA A 337 8.40 18.83 14.86
C ALA A 337 8.70 19.21 13.40
N HIS A 338 7.73 19.08 12.50
CA HIS A 338 7.85 19.47 11.10
C HIS A 338 8.10 20.98 10.94
N CYS A 339 7.35 21.84 11.64
CA CYS A 339 7.63 23.28 11.66
C CYS A 339 9.05 23.60 12.14
N LEU A 340 9.57 22.82 13.09
CA LEU A 340 10.92 22.99 13.61
C LEU A 340 11.99 22.54 12.60
N VAL A 341 11.74 21.44 11.88
CA VAL A 341 12.56 20.97 10.75
C VAL A 341 12.68 22.06 9.68
N LEU A 342 11.54 22.66 9.27
CA LEU A 342 11.49 23.75 8.29
C LEU A 342 12.25 24.98 8.75
N LYS A 343 12.05 25.42 10.01
CA LYS A 343 12.77 26.58 10.58
C LYS A 343 14.29 26.37 10.64
N MET A 344 14.73 25.12 10.72
CA MET A 344 16.14 24.76 10.79
C MET A 344 16.75 24.38 9.42
N GLY A 345 15.96 24.34 8.35
CA GLY A 345 16.41 24.05 6.99
C GLY A 345 16.80 22.59 6.74
N PHE A 346 16.22 21.65 7.50
CA PHE A 346 16.47 20.21 7.32
C PHE A 346 15.48 19.52 6.38
N ASP A 347 14.50 20.27 5.87
CA ASP A 347 13.40 19.84 5.00
C ASP A 347 13.87 19.44 3.59
N ALA A 348 14.76 20.21 2.95
CA ALA A 348 15.21 19.94 1.58
C ALA A 348 16.56 19.20 1.48
N GLY A 349 17.26 19.03 2.61
CA GLY A 349 18.65 18.57 2.64
C GLY A 349 18.88 17.13 3.12
N SER A 350 17.88 16.48 3.71
CA SER A 350 18.05 15.16 4.34
C SER A 350 16.91 14.20 4.02
N ILE A 351 17.23 13.15 3.26
CA ILE A 351 16.28 12.09 2.88
C ILE A 351 15.70 11.37 4.11
N HIS A 352 16.51 11.17 5.15
CA HIS A 352 16.06 10.51 6.37
C HIS A 352 14.98 11.31 7.12
N VAL A 353 15.06 12.65 7.10
CA VAL A 353 14.02 13.50 7.72
C VAL A 353 12.75 13.48 6.86
N GLN A 354 12.89 13.54 5.54
CA GLN A 354 11.75 13.46 4.61
C GLN A 354 11.00 12.14 4.74
N SER A 355 11.71 11.00 4.69
CA SER A 355 11.13 9.66 4.91
C SER A 355 10.45 9.54 6.27
N ALA A 356 11.05 10.07 7.34
CA ALA A 356 10.46 10.05 8.68
C ALA A 356 9.23 10.94 8.81
N LEU A 357 9.17 12.08 8.10
CA LEU A 357 7.99 12.94 8.03
C LEU A 357 6.84 12.24 7.30
N ILE A 358 7.13 11.62 6.15
CA ILE A 358 6.17 10.83 5.36
C ILE A 358 5.58 9.70 6.21
N ASP A 359 6.42 8.92 6.89
CA ASP A 359 5.98 7.84 7.79
C ASP A 359 5.15 8.39 8.96
N MET A 360 5.58 9.49 9.59
CA MET A 360 4.85 10.11 10.70
C MET A 360 3.45 10.55 10.29
N TYR A 361 3.32 11.27 9.18
CA TYR A 361 2.02 11.70 8.67
C TYR A 361 1.15 10.51 8.26
N GLY A 362 1.73 9.49 7.63
CA GLY A 362 1.08 8.23 7.29
C GLY A 362 0.51 7.49 8.51
N LYS A 363 1.33 7.21 9.53
CA LYS A 363 0.87 6.54 10.76
C LYS A 363 -0.17 7.36 11.53
N CYS A 364 -0.11 8.68 11.43
CA CYS A 364 -1.12 9.56 12.05
C CYS A 364 -2.40 9.72 11.20
N GLY A 365 -2.49 9.08 10.02
CA GLY A 365 -3.66 9.12 9.14
C GLY A 365 -3.85 10.42 8.34
N ASP A 366 -2.82 11.28 8.25
CA ASP A 366 -2.84 12.55 7.51
C ASP A 366 -2.11 12.39 6.16
N ILE A 367 -2.83 11.85 5.18
CA ILE A 367 -2.29 11.55 3.83
C ILE A 367 -1.84 12.83 3.12
N ASP A 368 -2.61 13.91 3.23
CA ASP A 368 -2.30 15.19 2.57
C ASP A 368 -0.94 15.73 3.04
N GLY A 369 -0.65 15.62 4.35
CA GLY A 369 0.66 15.95 4.92
C GLY A 369 1.79 15.06 4.38
N SER A 370 1.53 13.77 4.24
CA SER A 370 2.50 12.81 3.68
C SER A 370 2.82 13.09 2.22
N VAL A 371 1.82 13.39 1.38
CA VAL A 371 1.99 13.72 -0.05
C VAL A 371 2.67 15.07 -0.23
N SER A 372 2.29 16.09 0.55
CA SER A 372 2.92 17.41 0.48
C SER A 372 4.43 17.35 0.77
N VAL A 373 4.86 16.58 1.78
CA VAL A 373 6.29 16.41 2.07
C VAL A 373 7.02 15.67 0.95
N PHE A 374 6.33 14.74 0.28
CA PHE A 374 6.89 14.00 -0.85
C PHE A 374 7.05 14.89 -2.10
N GLU A 375 6.06 15.73 -2.41
CA GLU A 375 6.11 16.67 -3.54
C GLU A 375 7.23 17.73 -3.39
N ASP A 376 7.52 18.13 -2.16
CA ASP A 376 8.60 19.06 -1.84
C ASP A 376 10.01 18.41 -1.88
N ALA A 377 10.08 17.07 -2.01
CA ALA A 377 11.32 16.30 -2.04
C ALA A 377 11.73 15.92 -3.49
N PRO A 378 13.03 15.76 -3.80
CA PRO A 378 13.43 15.21 -5.09
C PRO A 378 13.00 13.74 -5.21
N ASN A 379 12.33 13.36 -6.32
CA ASN A 379 11.94 11.97 -6.64
C ASN A 379 13.11 10.99 -6.43
N ARG A 380 13.05 10.19 -5.35
CA ARG A 380 14.07 9.21 -4.96
C ARG A 380 13.40 7.96 -4.39
N MET A 381 14.04 6.81 -4.60
CA MET A 381 13.52 5.48 -4.23
C MET A 381 13.12 5.36 -2.74
N GLU A 382 13.95 5.87 -1.81
CA GLU A 382 13.66 5.80 -0.35
C GLU A 382 12.40 6.60 0.04
N SER A 383 12.19 7.76 -0.57
CA SER A 383 11.00 8.60 -0.35
C SER A 383 9.75 7.93 -0.94
N CYS A 384 9.88 7.31 -2.13
CA CYS A 384 8.78 6.54 -2.73
C CYS A 384 8.40 5.35 -1.86
N ASN A 385 9.36 4.58 -1.36
CA ASN A 385 9.11 3.45 -0.45
C ASN A 385 8.41 3.90 0.85
N SER A 386 8.83 5.04 1.39
CA SER A 386 8.19 5.64 2.57
C SER A 386 6.75 6.04 2.29
N LEU A 387 6.49 6.66 1.13
CA LEU A 387 5.15 7.06 0.71
C LEU A 387 4.26 5.86 0.41
N MET A 388 4.77 4.85 -0.29
CA MET A 388 4.07 3.58 -0.54
C MET A 388 3.64 2.90 0.76
N THR A 389 4.52 2.89 1.77
CA THR A 389 4.21 2.32 3.09
C THR A 389 3.15 3.12 3.83
N SER A 390 3.24 4.47 3.78
CA SER A 390 2.26 5.40 4.34
C SER A 390 0.87 5.23 3.71
N LEU A 391 0.80 5.24 2.37
CA LEU A 391 -0.44 5.01 1.61
C LEU A 391 -1.08 3.66 1.93
N LEU A 392 -0.27 2.60 2.04
CA LEU A 392 -0.73 1.26 2.40
C LEU A 392 -1.36 1.23 3.80
N GLN A 393 -0.75 1.90 4.78
CA GLN A 393 -1.28 1.98 6.16
C GLN A 393 -2.60 2.76 6.21
N CYS A 394 -2.72 3.82 5.42
CA CYS A 394 -3.95 4.60 5.28
C CYS A 394 -5.06 3.88 4.48
N GLY A 395 -4.77 2.70 3.92
CA GLY A 395 -5.74 1.91 3.15
C GLY A 395 -5.95 2.40 1.72
N ILE A 396 -5.10 3.31 1.21
CA ILE A 396 -5.13 3.80 -0.17
C ILE A 396 -4.27 2.89 -1.03
N VAL A 397 -4.82 1.73 -1.35
CA VAL A 397 -4.09 0.63 -1.98
C VAL A 397 -3.81 0.88 -3.47
N GLU A 398 -4.68 1.64 -4.15
CA GLU A 398 -4.57 1.93 -5.60
C GLU A 398 -3.33 2.79 -5.91
N ASP A 399 -3.15 3.86 -5.15
CA ASP A 399 -2.03 4.81 -5.31
C ASP A 399 -0.66 4.14 -5.06
N VAL A 400 -0.60 3.08 -4.22
CA VAL A 400 0.64 2.31 -4.01
C VAL A 400 1.09 1.61 -5.30
N VAL A 401 0.14 1.01 -6.02
CA VAL A 401 0.43 0.30 -7.28
C VAL A 401 0.76 1.29 -8.38
N GLU A 402 0.08 2.44 -8.42
CA GLU A 402 0.37 3.52 -9.37
C GLU A 402 1.76 4.11 -9.14
N LEU A 403 2.12 4.40 -7.89
CA LEU A 403 3.44 4.91 -7.54
C LEU A 403 4.56 3.91 -7.89
N PHE A 404 4.34 2.61 -7.69
CA PHE A 404 5.27 1.57 -8.15
C PHE A 404 5.41 1.55 -9.69
N GLY A 405 4.30 1.69 -10.42
CA GLY A 405 4.31 1.83 -11.88
C GLY A 405 5.13 3.03 -12.35
N LEU A 406 4.93 4.19 -11.73
CA LEU A 406 5.69 5.41 -12.00
C LEU A 406 7.19 5.24 -11.70
N MET A 407 7.56 4.57 -10.60
CA MET A 407 8.96 4.27 -10.29
C MET A 407 9.65 3.44 -11.38
N VAL A 408 8.92 2.46 -11.94
CA VAL A 408 9.39 1.62 -13.04
C VAL A 408 9.50 2.42 -14.34
N ASP A 409 8.48 3.22 -14.67
CA ASP A 409 8.41 4.00 -15.91
C ASP A 409 9.44 5.13 -15.97
N GLU A 410 9.72 5.78 -14.84
CA GLU A 410 10.77 6.81 -14.73
C GLU A 410 12.19 6.23 -14.67
N GLY A 411 12.34 4.91 -14.57
CA GLY A 411 13.63 4.23 -14.49
C GLY A 411 14.37 4.51 -13.18
N LEU A 412 13.66 4.82 -12.10
CA LEU A 412 14.24 5.04 -10.77
C LEU A 412 14.79 3.75 -10.14
N GLY A 413 14.36 2.59 -10.66
CA GLY A 413 14.62 1.29 -10.06
C GLY A 413 13.67 0.99 -8.89
N PHE A 414 13.71 -0.24 -8.39
CA PHE A 414 12.96 -0.68 -7.22
C PHE A 414 13.79 -1.69 -6.44
N ASP A 415 13.50 -1.81 -5.15
CA ASP A 415 14.15 -2.76 -4.24
C ASP A 415 13.15 -3.78 -3.67
N GLU A 416 13.64 -4.63 -2.78
CA GLU A 416 12.86 -5.59 -2.01
C GLU A 416 11.67 -4.95 -1.30
N VAL A 417 11.89 -3.77 -0.69
CA VAL A 417 10.86 -3.04 0.07
C VAL A 417 9.76 -2.53 -0.85
N SER A 418 10.11 -1.94 -2.00
CA SER A 418 9.13 -1.52 -3.01
C SER A 418 8.25 -2.69 -3.43
N LEU A 419 8.86 -3.83 -3.79
CA LEU A 419 8.17 -5.00 -4.31
C LEU A 419 7.29 -5.68 -3.24
N SER A 420 7.83 -5.84 -2.03
CA SER A 420 7.12 -6.37 -0.85
C SER A 420 5.91 -5.52 -0.48
N THR A 421 6.05 -4.19 -0.53
CA THR A 421 4.96 -3.24 -0.22
C THR A 421 3.86 -3.28 -1.29
N THR A 422 4.23 -3.33 -2.57
CA THR A 422 3.26 -3.50 -3.68
C THR A 422 2.53 -4.84 -3.59
N LEU A 423 3.23 -5.93 -3.29
CA LEU A 423 2.61 -7.25 -3.09
C LEU A 423 1.62 -7.22 -1.92
N LYS A 424 2.00 -6.64 -0.78
CA LYS A 424 1.09 -6.47 0.36
C LYS A 424 -0.12 -5.61 0.02
N ALA A 425 0.07 -4.52 -0.73
CA ALA A 425 -1.03 -3.69 -1.23
C ALA A 425 -2.02 -4.53 -2.05
N LEU A 426 -1.53 -5.32 -3.01
CA LEU A 426 -2.37 -6.21 -3.81
C LEU A 426 -3.13 -7.25 -2.98
N THR A 427 -2.57 -7.73 -1.86
CA THR A 427 -3.26 -8.68 -0.96
C THR A 427 -4.45 -8.09 -0.20
N VAL A 428 -4.45 -6.76 -0.02
CA VAL A 428 -5.52 -6.01 0.68
C VAL A 428 -6.55 -5.49 -0.33
N SER A 429 -6.15 -5.28 -1.57
CA SER A 429 -7.04 -4.92 -2.68
C SER A 429 -8.06 -6.02 -2.98
N ILE A 430 -9.28 -5.61 -3.35
CA ILE A 430 -10.32 -6.50 -3.89
C ILE A 430 -9.87 -7.14 -5.22
N PHE A 431 -8.85 -6.56 -5.87
CA PHE A 431 -8.28 -6.99 -7.14
C PHE A 431 -7.10 -7.96 -7.02
N ALA A 432 -6.95 -8.69 -5.90
CA ALA A 432 -5.99 -9.79 -5.79
C ALA A 432 -6.27 -10.86 -6.86
N SER A 433 -5.81 -10.62 -8.07
CA SER A 433 -5.90 -11.52 -9.21
C SER A 433 -4.63 -12.33 -9.26
N LEU A 434 -4.75 -13.61 -9.56
CA LEU A 434 -3.61 -14.49 -9.79
C LEU A 434 -2.63 -13.89 -10.80
N VAL A 435 -3.15 -13.16 -11.81
CA VAL A 435 -2.36 -12.52 -12.88
C VAL A 435 -1.43 -11.43 -12.35
N SER A 436 -1.91 -10.58 -11.43
CA SER A 436 -1.07 -9.52 -10.83
C SER A 436 0.04 -10.11 -9.95
N CYS A 437 -0.26 -11.19 -9.21
CA CYS A 437 0.71 -11.87 -8.36
C CYS A 437 1.80 -12.57 -9.19
N THR A 438 1.42 -13.24 -10.28
CA THR A 438 2.38 -13.91 -11.18
C THR A 438 3.24 -12.93 -11.96
N LEU A 439 2.70 -11.78 -12.37
CA LEU A 439 3.47 -10.71 -13.00
C LEU A 439 4.56 -10.15 -12.06
N LEU A 440 4.22 -9.90 -10.79
CA LEU A 440 5.20 -9.44 -9.81
C LEU A 440 6.20 -10.53 -9.41
N GLN A 441 5.80 -11.81 -9.38
CA GLN A 441 6.77 -12.90 -9.23
C GLN A 441 7.75 -12.95 -10.41
N CYS A 442 7.28 -12.82 -11.65
CA CYS A 442 8.14 -12.70 -12.83
C CYS A 442 9.07 -11.48 -12.73
N CYS A 443 8.58 -10.36 -12.18
CA CYS A 443 9.38 -9.16 -11.92
C CYS A 443 10.48 -9.42 -10.87
N ALA A 444 10.14 -10.12 -9.78
CA ALA A 444 11.08 -10.53 -8.73
C ALA A 444 12.21 -11.39 -9.30
N ILE A 445 11.86 -12.43 -10.07
CA ILE A 445 12.80 -13.37 -10.70
C ILE A 445 13.74 -12.63 -11.66
N LYS A 446 13.18 -11.83 -12.58
CA LYS A 446 13.99 -11.06 -13.55
C LYS A 446 14.94 -10.06 -12.89
N SER A 447 14.59 -9.58 -11.70
CA SER A 447 15.37 -8.60 -10.94
C SER A 447 16.31 -9.25 -9.92
N GLY A 448 16.31 -10.58 -9.78
CA GLY A 448 17.16 -11.32 -8.84
C GLY A 448 16.68 -11.30 -7.38
N PHE A 449 15.43 -10.92 -7.11
CA PHE A 449 14.83 -10.88 -5.76
C PHE A 449 14.06 -12.16 -5.39
N GLU A 450 14.20 -13.24 -6.17
CA GLU A 450 13.51 -14.52 -5.94
C GLU A 450 13.90 -15.22 -4.63
N SER A 451 15.11 -14.99 -4.15
CA SER A 451 15.60 -15.56 -2.89
C SER A 451 15.35 -14.65 -1.68
N ASP A 452 14.79 -13.45 -1.92
CA ASP A 452 14.54 -12.50 -0.84
C ASP A 452 13.39 -12.96 0.05
N ILE A 453 13.60 -12.89 1.37
CA ILE A 453 12.67 -13.41 2.38
C ILE A 453 11.38 -12.57 2.45
N ALA A 454 11.49 -11.24 2.38
CA ALA A 454 10.35 -10.35 2.53
C ALA A 454 9.44 -10.36 1.29
N VAL A 455 10.04 -10.42 0.09
CA VAL A 455 9.33 -10.64 -1.17
C VAL A 455 8.63 -12.00 -1.14
N SER A 456 9.34 -13.06 -0.78
CA SER A 456 8.79 -14.42 -0.76
C SER A 456 7.67 -14.59 0.25
N CYS A 457 7.79 -14.02 1.46
CA CYS A 457 6.70 -14.01 2.44
C CYS A 457 5.46 -13.26 1.93
N SER A 458 5.68 -12.14 1.22
CA SER A 458 4.58 -11.36 0.63
C SER A 458 3.91 -12.11 -0.53
N LEU A 459 4.67 -12.84 -1.35
CA LEU A 459 4.15 -13.76 -2.38
C LEU A 459 3.35 -14.91 -1.77
N ILE A 460 3.86 -15.52 -0.70
CA ILE A 460 3.17 -16.59 0.04
C ILE A 460 1.80 -16.09 0.54
N ASP A 461 1.74 -14.91 1.18
CA ASP A 461 0.47 -14.32 1.64
C ASP A 461 -0.45 -14.02 0.45
N ALA A 462 0.07 -13.42 -0.63
CA ALA A 462 -0.71 -13.08 -1.82
C ALA A 462 -1.36 -14.30 -2.49
N TYR A 463 -0.58 -15.37 -2.73
CA TYR A 463 -1.12 -16.61 -3.27
C TYR A 463 -2.09 -17.30 -2.32
N SER A 464 -1.83 -17.24 -1.01
CA SER A 464 -2.71 -17.86 -0.02
C SER A 464 -4.09 -17.19 0.03
N ARG A 465 -4.15 -15.86 -0.11
CA ARG A 465 -5.42 -15.10 -0.16
C ARG A 465 -6.16 -15.30 -1.47
N SER A 466 -5.43 -15.57 -2.54
CA SER A 466 -5.98 -15.92 -3.85
C SER A 466 -6.49 -17.37 -3.90
N GLY A 467 -6.35 -18.16 -2.84
CA GLY A 467 -6.77 -19.57 -2.76
C GLY A 467 -5.79 -20.57 -3.38
N HIS A 468 -4.60 -20.12 -3.83
CA HIS A 468 -3.62 -20.95 -4.52
C HIS A 468 -2.49 -21.40 -3.59
N VAL A 469 -2.83 -22.16 -2.55
CA VAL A 469 -1.87 -22.62 -1.52
C VAL A 469 -0.72 -23.49 -2.08
N LYS A 470 -0.95 -24.20 -3.19
CA LYS A 470 0.11 -24.97 -3.87
C LYS A 470 1.25 -24.08 -4.36
N LEU A 471 0.93 -22.92 -4.93
CA LEU A 471 1.93 -21.93 -5.37
C LEU A 471 2.65 -21.32 -4.16
N SER A 472 1.93 -21.01 -3.07
CA SER A 472 2.55 -20.59 -1.80
C SER A 472 3.56 -21.62 -1.28
N SER A 473 3.25 -22.92 -1.42
CA SER A 473 4.13 -24.00 -0.97
C SER A 473 5.39 -24.10 -1.85
N GLN A 474 5.24 -23.97 -3.18
CA GLN A 474 6.36 -23.95 -4.12
C GLN A 474 7.32 -22.79 -3.84
N VAL A 475 6.80 -21.57 -3.67
CA VAL A 475 7.63 -20.40 -3.30
C VAL A 475 8.39 -20.64 -2.00
N PHE A 476 7.78 -21.32 -1.02
CA PHE A 476 8.45 -21.66 0.22
C PHE A 476 9.54 -22.74 0.06
N GLU A 477 9.32 -23.73 -0.79
CA GLU A 477 10.26 -24.83 -1.06
C GLU A 477 11.49 -24.36 -1.86
N GLU A 478 11.33 -23.34 -2.72
CA GLU A 478 12.41 -22.73 -3.50
C GLU A 478 13.36 -21.86 -2.65
N LEU A 479 13.00 -21.55 -1.39
CA LEU A 479 13.84 -20.72 -0.53
C LEU A 479 15.09 -21.46 -0.02
N PRO A 480 16.31 -20.93 -0.26
CA PRO A 480 17.56 -21.58 0.15
C PRO A 480 17.74 -21.61 1.68
N SER A 481 17.24 -20.60 2.41
CA SER A 481 17.35 -20.52 3.88
C SER A 481 16.12 -19.87 4.51
N ALA A 482 15.06 -20.66 4.71
CA ALA A 482 13.85 -20.19 5.38
C ALA A 482 14.08 -19.94 6.89
N ASN A 483 13.78 -18.71 7.35
CA ASN A 483 13.81 -18.32 8.75
C ASN A 483 12.41 -18.42 9.41
N THR A 484 12.29 -18.08 10.70
CA THR A 484 11.02 -18.12 11.44
C THR A 484 9.88 -17.36 10.76
N ILE A 485 10.17 -16.26 10.05
CA ILE A 485 9.16 -15.44 9.36
C ILE A 485 8.60 -16.19 8.15
N CYS A 486 9.44 -16.86 7.36
CA CYS A 486 9.00 -17.70 6.24
C CYS A 486 8.09 -18.83 6.72
N TYR A 487 8.51 -19.55 7.77
CA TYR A 487 7.73 -20.62 8.38
C TYR A 487 6.38 -20.12 8.91
N THR A 488 6.36 -18.95 9.55
CA THR A 488 5.12 -18.33 10.05
C THR A 488 4.18 -17.94 8.91
N SER A 489 4.72 -17.38 7.81
CA SER A 489 3.94 -16.98 6.63
C SER A 489 3.26 -18.19 5.96
N ILE A 490 3.97 -19.29 5.75
CA ILE A 490 3.38 -20.49 5.14
C ILE A 490 2.40 -21.21 6.09
N ILE A 491 2.67 -21.22 7.40
CA ILE A 491 1.72 -21.73 8.40
C ILE A 491 0.42 -20.92 8.36
N ASN A 492 0.53 -19.59 8.27
CA ASN A 492 -0.62 -18.71 8.14
C ASN A 492 -1.39 -18.96 6.84
N ALA A 493 -0.68 -19.21 5.72
CA ALA A 493 -1.28 -19.55 4.44
C ALA A 493 -2.14 -20.82 4.54
N TYR A 494 -1.62 -21.88 5.17
CA TYR A 494 -2.38 -23.11 5.42
C TYR A 494 -3.56 -22.89 6.37
N ALA A 495 -3.33 -22.15 7.47
CA ALA A 495 -4.38 -21.87 8.45
C ALA A 495 -5.59 -21.15 7.83
N ARG A 496 -5.34 -20.11 7.01
CA ARG A 496 -6.39 -19.33 6.33
C ARG A 496 -7.21 -20.14 5.33
N ASN A 497 -6.61 -21.17 4.74
CA ASN A 497 -7.26 -22.04 3.75
C ASN A 497 -7.85 -23.32 4.39
N GLY A 498 -7.91 -23.40 5.73
CA GLY A 498 -8.52 -24.54 6.44
C GLY A 498 -7.67 -25.82 6.42
N MET A 499 -6.39 -25.72 6.11
CA MET A 499 -5.42 -26.82 6.02
C MET A 499 -4.60 -26.95 7.32
N GLY A 500 -5.27 -27.14 8.45
CA GLY A 500 -4.64 -27.10 9.78
C GLY A 500 -3.62 -28.22 10.02
N MET A 501 -3.80 -29.41 9.42
CA MET A 501 -2.88 -30.54 9.56
C MET A 501 -1.54 -30.28 8.88
N GLU A 502 -1.58 -29.69 7.69
CA GLU A 502 -0.42 -29.26 6.92
C GLU A 502 0.34 -28.16 7.67
N GLY A 503 -0.38 -27.18 8.24
CA GLY A 503 0.21 -26.16 9.10
C GLY A 503 0.93 -26.72 10.33
N LEU A 504 0.38 -27.76 10.96
CA LEU A 504 1.04 -28.51 12.05
C LEU A 504 2.26 -29.28 11.56
N GLY A 505 2.21 -29.85 10.35
CA GLY A 505 3.35 -30.49 9.70
C GLY A 505 4.52 -29.52 9.53
N ILE A 506 4.24 -28.31 9.05
CA ILE A 506 5.25 -27.26 8.90
C ILE A 506 5.81 -26.80 10.26
N LEU A 507 4.99 -26.67 11.30
CA LEU A 507 5.48 -26.38 12.65
C LEU A 507 6.48 -27.44 13.14
N LYS A 508 6.19 -28.73 12.90
CA LYS A 508 7.11 -29.82 13.26
C LYS A 508 8.42 -29.72 12.48
N ALA A 509 8.36 -29.42 11.18
CA ALA A 509 9.54 -29.21 10.35
C ALA A 509 10.39 -28.02 10.84
N MET A 510 9.75 -26.92 11.26
CA MET A 510 10.41 -25.77 11.86
C MET A 510 11.19 -26.16 13.13
N LEU A 511 10.55 -26.94 14.01
CA LEU A 511 11.16 -27.43 15.25
C LEU A 511 12.33 -28.38 14.98
N GLN A 512 12.23 -29.27 13.98
CA GLN A 512 13.30 -30.17 13.58
C GLN A 512 14.54 -29.44 13.07
N LYS A 513 14.36 -28.28 12.43
CA LYS A 513 15.46 -27.39 12.02
C LYS A 513 16.07 -26.57 13.17
N GLY A 514 15.59 -26.74 14.40
CA GLY A 514 16.08 -25.99 15.57
C GLY A 514 15.62 -24.53 15.63
N LEU A 515 14.68 -24.12 14.78
CA LEU A 515 14.10 -22.77 14.82
C LEU A 515 13.07 -22.67 15.96
N LYS A 516 13.11 -21.58 16.73
CA LYS A 516 12.18 -21.35 17.84
C LYS A 516 10.90 -20.65 17.32
N PRO A 517 9.72 -21.28 17.45
CA PRO A 517 8.45 -20.63 17.12
C PRO A 517 8.19 -19.44 18.05
N ASP A 518 7.67 -18.37 17.49
CA ASP A 518 7.29 -17.20 18.25
C ASP A 518 5.78 -17.20 18.58
N LYS A 519 5.36 -16.16 19.28
CA LYS A 519 3.97 -15.96 19.69
C LYS A 519 3.01 -15.83 18.50
N VAL A 520 3.45 -15.31 17.35
CA VAL A 520 2.64 -15.20 16.14
C VAL A 520 2.53 -16.55 15.45
N THR A 521 3.63 -17.31 15.37
CA THR A 521 3.64 -18.68 14.83
C THR A 521 2.61 -19.55 15.55
N PHE A 522 2.62 -19.57 16.89
CA PHE A 522 1.65 -20.36 17.67
C PHE A 522 0.21 -19.91 17.43
N LEU A 523 -0.05 -18.60 17.31
CA LEU A 523 -1.38 -18.09 16.99
C LEU A 523 -1.87 -18.55 15.61
N CYS A 524 -1.01 -18.53 14.59
CA CYS A 524 -1.35 -18.99 13.24
C CYS A 524 -1.69 -20.49 13.24
N VAL A 525 -0.90 -21.33 13.92
CA VAL A 525 -1.19 -22.77 14.05
C VAL A 525 -2.52 -23.01 14.76
N LEU A 526 -2.76 -22.36 15.90
CA LEU A 526 -4.03 -22.47 16.63
C LEU A 526 -5.22 -22.01 15.80
N THR A 527 -5.03 -20.98 14.97
CA THR A 527 -6.06 -20.50 14.03
C THR A 527 -6.36 -21.55 12.97
N GLY A 528 -5.34 -22.24 12.45
CA GLY A 528 -5.51 -23.39 11.56
C GLY A 528 -6.27 -24.53 12.23
N CYS A 529 -5.92 -24.89 13.47
CA CYS A 529 -6.65 -25.88 14.26
C CYS A 529 -8.12 -25.47 14.47
N ASN A 530 -8.41 -24.19 14.75
CA ASN A 530 -9.76 -23.67 14.88
C ASN A 530 -10.58 -23.81 13.58
N HIS A 531 -9.99 -23.45 12.44
CA HIS A 531 -10.67 -23.55 11.14
C HIS A 531 -10.88 -25.00 10.67
N SER A 532 -9.99 -25.92 11.03
CA SER A 532 -10.10 -27.35 10.70
C SER A 532 -10.79 -28.21 11.77
N GLY A 533 -11.15 -27.65 12.93
CA GLY A 533 -11.79 -28.38 14.03
C GLY A 533 -10.89 -29.35 14.80
N LEU A 534 -9.56 -29.14 14.78
CA LEU A 534 -8.55 -30.02 15.39
C LEU A 534 -8.36 -29.72 16.88
N VAL A 535 -9.27 -30.24 17.72
CA VAL A 535 -9.32 -29.93 19.16
C VAL A 535 -8.11 -30.44 19.93
N ASP A 536 -7.74 -31.72 19.73
CA ASP A 536 -6.68 -32.37 20.48
C ASP A 536 -5.31 -31.78 20.14
N GLU A 537 -5.07 -31.52 18.86
CA GLU A 537 -3.89 -30.84 18.36
C GLU A 537 -3.82 -29.40 18.87
N GLY A 538 -4.93 -28.66 18.89
CA GLY A 538 -4.99 -27.31 19.46
C GLY A 538 -4.56 -27.28 20.93
N ARG A 539 -5.02 -28.25 21.73
CA ARG A 539 -4.59 -28.40 23.14
C ARG A 539 -3.12 -28.75 23.25
N MET A 540 -2.62 -29.63 22.37
CA MET A 540 -1.20 -29.98 22.33
C MET A 540 -0.34 -28.74 22.04
N VAL A 541 -0.72 -27.93 21.05
CA VAL A 541 0.00 -26.71 20.66
C VAL A 541 0.01 -25.67 21.79
N LEU A 542 -1.12 -25.44 22.47
CA LEU A 542 -1.18 -24.51 23.61
C LEU A 542 -0.27 -24.96 24.76
N ASN A 543 -0.24 -26.27 25.06
CA ASN A 543 0.65 -26.83 26.07
C ASN A 543 2.13 -26.74 25.66
N LEU A 544 2.43 -27.00 24.37
CA LEU A 544 3.78 -26.91 23.82
C LEU A 544 4.35 -25.49 23.96
N MET A 545 3.53 -24.49 23.63
CA MET A 545 3.83 -23.07 23.78
C MET A 545 4.23 -22.70 25.23
N GLN A 546 3.44 -23.15 26.21
CA GLN A 546 3.66 -22.85 27.63
C GLN A 546 4.84 -23.62 28.25
N LYS A 547 4.86 -24.95 28.09
CA LYS A 547 5.76 -25.84 28.85
C LYS A 547 7.14 -25.99 28.22
N LEU A 548 7.22 -26.07 26.89
CA LEU A 548 8.48 -26.39 26.20
C LEU A 548 9.21 -25.13 25.71
N HIS A 549 8.45 -24.12 25.25
CA HIS A 549 9.03 -22.90 24.70
C HIS A 549 8.98 -21.69 25.63
N GLY A 550 8.30 -21.80 26.79
CA GLY A 550 8.18 -20.70 27.76
C GLY A 550 7.47 -19.46 27.21
N VAL A 551 6.69 -19.60 26.14
CA VAL A 551 5.97 -18.49 25.53
C VAL A 551 4.62 -18.36 26.22
N MET A 552 4.36 -17.21 26.84
CA MET A 552 3.10 -16.97 27.55
C MET A 552 1.95 -16.68 26.57
N PRO A 553 0.84 -17.44 26.61
CA PRO A 553 -0.31 -17.19 25.74
C PRO A 553 -0.98 -15.85 26.05
N ASP A 554 -1.38 -15.13 25.00
CA ASP A 554 -2.14 -13.88 25.14
C ASP A 554 -3.64 -14.06 24.93
N ARG A 555 -4.37 -12.95 25.05
CA ARG A 555 -5.80 -12.86 24.76
C ARG A 555 -6.20 -13.53 23.44
N ARG A 556 -5.41 -13.39 22.37
CA ARG A 556 -5.75 -13.93 21.04
C ARG A 556 -5.63 -15.45 21.01
N HIS A 557 -4.63 -16.02 21.68
CA HIS A 557 -4.47 -17.47 21.81
C HIS A 557 -5.64 -18.09 22.58
N TYR A 558 -6.00 -17.51 23.72
CA TYR A 558 -7.17 -17.97 24.50
C TYR A 558 -8.47 -17.82 23.72
N SER A 559 -8.68 -16.69 23.04
CA SER A 559 -9.88 -16.48 22.22
C SER A 559 -10.00 -17.52 21.09
N CYS A 560 -8.89 -17.87 20.45
CA CYS A 560 -8.86 -18.89 19.39
C CYS A 560 -9.24 -20.27 19.94
N MET A 561 -8.67 -20.66 21.09
CA MET A 561 -8.97 -21.93 21.75
C MET A 561 -10.41 -22.02 22.26
N VAL A 562 -10.96 -20.92 22.78
CA VAL A 562 -12.36 -20.87 23.24
C VAL A 562 -13.33 -20.98 22.07
N ASP A 563 -13.02 -20.37 20.92
CA ASP A 563 -13.82 -20.54 19.69
C ASP A 563 -13.77 -21.99 19.20
N LEU A 564 -12.58 -22.60 19.17
CA LEU A 564 -12.38 -24.01 18.79
C LEU A 564 -13.17 -24.98 19.68
N LEU A 565 -13.02 -24.86 21.01
CA LEU A 565 -13.75 -25.68 21.99
C LEU A 565 -15.26 -25.42 21.96
N GLY A 566 -15.65 -24.15 21.78
CA GLY A 566 -17.03 -23.74 21.65
C GLY A 566 -17.72 -24.34 20.43
N ARG A 567 -17.05 -24.35 19.27
CA ARG A 567 -17.55 -25.01 18.05
C ARG A 567 -17.68 -26.52 18.23
N ALA A 568 -16.71 -27.15 18.91
CA ALA A 568 -16.72 -28.57 19.21
C ALA A 568 -17.73 -29.00 20.30
N GLY A 569 -18.41 -28.06 20.96
CA GLY A 569 -19.40 -28.35 22.01
C GLY A 569 -18.79 -28.65 23.39
N LEU A 570 -17.47 -28.51 23.55
CA LEU A 570 -16.75 -28.72 24.82
C LEU A 570 -16.83 -27.47 25.71
N LEU A 571 -18.04 -27.08 26.08
CA LEU A 571 -18.33 -25.78 26.69
C LEU A 571 -17.81 -25.63 28.13
N VAL A 572 -17.77 -26.72 28.90
CA VAL A 572 -17.22 -26.71 30.27
C VAL A 572 -15.72 -26.45 30.23
N ASP A 573 -15.00 -27.16 29.35
CA ASP A 573 -13.56 -26.97 29.17
C ASP A 573 -13.23 -25.55 28.67
N ALA A 574 -14.07 -24.99 27.79
CA ALA A 574 -13.94 -23.62 27.33
C ALA A 574 -14.14 -22.58 28.46
N GLU A 575 -15.11 -22.82 29.35
CA GLU A 575 -15.36 -21.99 30.54
C GLU A 575 -14.16 -22.05 31.51
N ASP A 576 -13.61 -23.23 31.75
CA ASP A 576 -12.48 -23.41 32.67
C ASP A 576 -11.18 -22.84 32.09
N LEU A 577 -10.98 -22.92 30.78
CA LEU A 577 -9.86 -22.28 30.10
C LEU A 577 -9.92 -20.75 30.21
N LEU A 578 -11.12 -20.14 30.13
CA LEU A 578 -11.30 -18.70 30.33
C LEU A 578 -11.01 -18.26 31.76
N LYS A 579 -11.36 -19.07 32.76
CA LYS A 579 -11.05 -18.78 34.17
C LYS A 579 -9.55 -18.78 34.45
N GLN A 580 -8.77 -19.53 33.68
CA GLN A 580 -7.31 -19.60 33.78
C GLN A 580 -6.59 -18.50 32.97
N ALA A 581 -7.31 -17.74 32.14
CA ALA A 581 -6.70 -16.73 31.27
C ALA A 581 -6.26 -15.47 32.06
N PRO A 582 -5.11 -14.86 31.73
CA PRO A 582 -4.61 -13.65 32.41
C PRO A 582 -5.49 -12.40 32.23
N ALA A 583 -6.50 -12.45 31.36
CA ALA A 583 -7.47 -11.39 31.10
C ALA A 583 -8.92 -11.87 31.34
N GLN A 584 -9.20 -12.33 32.56
CA GLN A 584 -10.48 -12.94 32.96
C GLN A 584 -11.71 -12.02 32.74
N ASN A 585 -11.51 -10.70 32.68
CA ASN A 585 -12.58 -9.69 32.53
C ASN A 585 -12.86 -9.25 31.08
N ASN A 586 -12.42 -10.01 30.08
CA ASN A 586 -12.60 -9.63 28.69
C ASN A 586 -13.94 -10.09 28.11
N ALA A 587 -14.88 -9.15 27.96
CA ALA A 587 -16.24 -9.41 27.50
C ALA A 587 -16.33 -10.10 26.12
N VAL A 588 -15.40 -9.85 25.20
CA VAL A 588 -15.43 -10.45 23.84
C VAL A 588 -15.27 -11.97 23.88
N MET A 589 -14.41 -12.50 24.76
CA MET A 589 -14.18 -13.95 24.84
C MET A 589 -15.36 -14.67 25.51
N TRP A 590 -15.93 -14.07 26.56
CA TRP A 590 -17.16 -14.57 27.19
C TRP A 590 -18.37 -14.47 26.25
N SER A 591 -18.47 -13.42 25.44
CA SER A 591 -19.47 -13.28 24.38
C SER A 591 -19.33 -14.39 23.33
N SER A 592 -18.11 -14.71 22.87
CA SER A 592 -17.89 -15.85 21.95
C SER A 592 -18.36 -17.17 22.56
N LEU A 593 -18.04 -17.44 23.83
CA LEU A 593 -18.53 -18.64 24.52
C LEU A 593 -20.06 -18.65 24.69
N LEU A 594 -20.70 -17.51 24.98
CA LEU A 594 -22.16 -17.42 25.09
C LEU A 594 -22.85 -17.75 23.76
N ARG A 595 -22.24 -17.33 22.64
CA ARG A 595 -22.72 -17.67 21.30
C ARG A 595 -22.67 -19.18 21.09
N SER A 596 -21.55 -19.83 21.44
CA SER A 596 -21.40 -21.28 21.35
C SER A 596 -22.39 -22.02 22.26
N CYS A 597 -22.62 -21.53 23.49
CA CYS A 597 -23.64 -22.08 24.38
C CYS A 597 -25.06 -21.96 23.82
N THR A 598 -25.34 -20.89 23.08
CA THR A 598 -26.63 -20.69 22.40
C THR A 598 -26.81 -21.69 21.27
N VAL A 599 -25.77 -21.91 20.45
CA VAL A 599 -25.80 -22.86 19.32
C VAL A 599 -26.00 -24.29 19.81
N HIS A 600 -25.32 -24.69 20.89
CA HIS A 600 -25.40 -26.03 21.48
C HIS A 600 -26.51 -26.19 22.54
N LEU A 601 -27.34 -25.17 22.75
CA LEU A 601 -28.44 -25.15 23.72
C LEU A 601 -28.03 -25.59 25.15
N ASN A 602 -26.82 -25.25 25.58
CA ASN A 602 -26.32 -25.63 26.90
C ASN A 602 -26.77 -24.63 27.96
N GLU A 603 -27.78 -25.00 28.73
CA GLU A 603 -28.35 -24.14 29.78
C GLU A 603 -27.38 -23.87 30.93
N ALA A 604 -26.67 -24.89 31.41
CA ALA A 604 -25.89 -24.81 32.65
C ALA A 604 -24.72 -23.84 32.53
N VAL A 605 -23.92 -23.95 31.46
CA VAL A 605 -22.79 -23.05 31.19
C VAL A 605 -23.31 -21.71 30.69
N GLY A 606 -24.29 -21.71 29.78
CA GLY A 606 -24.82 -20.50 29.16
C GLY A 606 -25.42 -19.50 30.16
N ARG A 607 -26.12 -19.96 31.22
CA ARG A 607 -26.64 -19.07 32.28
C ARG A 607 -25.53 -18.38 33.07
N ARG A 608 -24.44 -19.11 33.42
CA ARG A 608 -23.28 -18.53 34.12
C ARG A 608 -22.59 -17.49 33.24
N VAL A 609 -22.34 -17.84 31.98
CA VAL A 609 -21.67 -16.96 31.01
C VAL A 609 -22.52 -15.71 30.73
N ALA A 610 -23.84 -15.86 30.55
CA ALA A 610 -24.74 -14.73 30.32
C ALA A 610 -24.68 -13.71 31.46
N LYS A 611 -24.61 -14.17 32.71
CA LYS A 611 -24.45 -13.29 33.87
C LYS A 611 -23.11 -12.55 33.82
N VAL A 612 -22.01 -13.26 33.59
CA VAL A 612 -20.67 -12.66 33.49
C VAL A 612 -20.58 -11.61 32.37
N VAL A 613 -21.14 -11.90 31.19
CA VAL A 613 -21.16 -10.96 30.05
C VAL A 613 -21.93 -9.68 30.38
N LEU A 614 -23.08 -9.79 31.04
CA LEU A 614 -23.91 -8.64 31.44
C LEU A 614 -23.24 -7.79 32.54
N ASP A 615 -22.49 -8.42 33.43
CA ASP A 615 -21.76 -7.74 34.51
C ASP A 615 -20.51 -7.01 33.98
N LEU A 616 -19.84 -7.55 32.96
CA LEU A 616 -18.61 -6.97 32.39
C LEU A 616 -18.86 -5.75 31.49
N GLU A 617 -19.91 -5.78 30.65
CA GLU A 617 -20.25 -4.66 29.75
C GLU A 617 -21.73 -4.24 29.93
N PRO A 618 -22.08 -3.62 31.06
CA PRO A 618 -23.46 -3.26 31.38
C PRO A 618 -24.02 -2.12 30.52
N ALA A 619 -23.20 -1.49 29.68
CA ALA A 619 -23.53 -0.36 28.83
C ALA A 619 -23.62 -0.71 27.32
N ASP A 620 -23.10 -1.86 26.89
CA ASP A 620 -23.09 -2.24 25.47
C ASP A 620 -24.42 -2.89 25.04
N PRO A 621 -25.17 -2.32 24.09
CA PRO A 621 -26.43 -2.92 23.63
C PRO A 621 -26.29 -4.33 23.03
N THR A 622 -25.11 -4.69 22.51
CA THR A 622 -24.93 -5.98 21.81
C THR A 622 -24.87 -7.17 22.76
N THR A 623 -24.24 -7.03 23.93
CA THR A 623 -24.19 -8.05 24.98
C THR A 623 -25.56 -8.37 25.56
N TRP A 624 -26.40 -7.35 25.79
CA TRP A 624 -27.77 -7.51 26.29
C TRP A 624 -28.67 -8.24 25.29
N LEU A 625 -28.54 -7.91 24.00
CA LEU A 625 -29.23 -8.63 22.93
C LEU A 625 -28.79 -10.09 22.83
N GLN A 626 -27.49 -10.35 22.97
CA GLN A 626 -26.95 -11.69 22.93
C GLN A 626 -27.43 -12.56 24.10
N ALA A 627 -27.44 -12.00 25.32
CA ALA A 627 -27.98 -12.67 26.50
C ALA A 627 -29.49 -12.93 26.37
N SER A 628 -30.27 -11.93 25.91
CA SER A 628 -31.70 -12.12 25.65
C SER A 628 -31.97 -13.20 24.59
N LYS A 629 -31.16 -13.24 23.53
CA LYS A 629 -31.26 -14.30 22.51
C LYS A 629 -30.99 -15.67 23.14
N PHE A 630 -29.93 -15.83 23.92
CA PHE A 630 -29.64 -17.08 24.62
C PHE A 630 -30.85 -17.57 25.44
N TYR A 631 -31.42 -16.72 26.31
CA TYR A 631 -32.58 -17.09 27.13
C TYR A 631 -33.82 -17.43 26.30
N SER A 632 -33.99 -16.81 25.13
CA SER A 632 -35.07 -17.14 24.20
C SER A 632 -34.89 -18.51 23.54
N GLU A 633 -33.66 -18.89 23.18
CA GLU A 633 -33.35 -20.15 22.50
C GLU A 633 -33.46 -21.36 23.45
N ILE A 634 -33.18 -21.17 24.74
CA ILE A 634 -33.43 -22.21 25.77
C ILE A 634 -34.90 -22.28 26.24
N GLY A 635 -35.80 -21.49 25.64
CA GLY A 635 -37.24 -21.50 25.93
C GLY A 635 -37.70 -20.65 27.13
N GLU A 636 -36.81 -19.88 27.77
CA GLU A 636 -37.17 -18.95 28.85
C GLU A 636 -37.53 -17.56 28.34
N PHE A 637 -38.70 -17.47 27.70
CA PHE A 637 -39.19 -16.22 27.11
C PHE A 637 -39.42 -15.10 28.13
N GLY A 638 -39.80 -15.43 29.38
CA GLY A 638 -40.00 -14.45 30.45
C GLY A 638 -38.70 -13.72 30.84
N THR A 639 -37.63 -14.48 31.06
CA THR A 639 -36.30 -13.94 31.38
C THR A 639 -35.75 -13.12 30.19
N SER A 640 -35.95 -13.60 28.97
CA SER A 640 -35.58 -12.88 27.74
C SER A 640 -36.30 -11.52 27.61
N MET A 641 -37.59 -11.46 27.96
CA MET A 641 -38.39 -10.23 27.92
C MET A 641 -37.94 -9.23 28.99
N GLN A 642 -37.68 -9.69 30.22
CA GLN A 642 -37.14 -8.85 31.30
C GLN A 642 -35.78 -8.23 30.92
N ILE A 643 -34.89 -8.99 30.28
CA ILE A 643 -33.59 -8.48 29.81
C ILE A 643 -33.80 -7.38 28.75
N LYS A 644 -34.74 -7.55 27.81
CA LYS A 644 -35.07 -6.53 26.81
C LYS A 644 -35.68 -5.28 27.44
N GLU A 645 -36.55 -5.43 28.43
CA GLU A 645 -37.16 -4.31 29.16
C GLU A 645 -36.11 -3.51 29.93
N ILE A 646 -35.14 -4.17 30.59
CA ILE A 646 -34.03 -3.51 31.27
C ILE A 646 -33.15 -2.75 30.27
N ALA A 647 -32.86 -3.33 29.10
CA ALA A 647 -32.08 -2.66 28.06
C ALA A 647 -32.80 -1.40 27.52
N VAL A 648 -34.12 -1.49 27.32
CA VAL A 648 -34.96 -0.34 26.90
C VAL A 648 -35.03 0.73 27.99
N ALA A 649 -35.21 0.34 29.26
CA ALA A 649 -35.24 1.26 30.40
C ALA A 649 -33.92 2.03 30.57
N ARG A 650 -32.79 1.40 30.20
CA ARG A 650 -31.46 2.03 30.18
C ARG A 650 -31.19 2.93 28.96
N LYS A 651 -32.19 3.14 28.09
CA LYS A 651 -32.08 3.92 26.83
C LYS A 651 -30.97 3.43 25.90
N MET A 652 -30.63 2.14 25.95
CA MET A 652 -29.63 1.54 25.08
C MET A 652 -30.14 1.59 23.63
N ARG A 653 -29.48 2.37 22.79
CA ARG A 653 -29.80 2.48 21.36
C ARG A 653 -28.82 1.61 20.59
N ARG A 654 -29.36 0.76 19.72
CA ARG A 654 -28.56 0.02 18.75
C ARG A 654 -28.19 0.98 17.63
N ASP A 655 -26.90 1.26 17.48
CA ASP A 655 -26.40 1.80 16.22
C ASP A 655 -26.61 0.73 15.15
N ILE A 656 -27.39 1.07 14.13
CA ILE A 656 -27.56 0.19 12.98
C ILE A 656 -26.22 0.24 12.25
N GLY A 657 -25.38 -0.76 12.46
CA GLY A 657 -24.16 -0.94 11.68
C GLY A 657 -24.50 -0.88 10.19
N TYR A 658 -24.00 0.18 9.54
CA TYR A 658 -23.99 0.30 8.10
C TYR A 658 -22.56 0.05 7.65
N SER A 659 -22.36 -0.94 6.80
CA SER A 659 -21.11 -1.07 6.06
C SER A 659 -21.23 -0.21 4.81
N LEU A 660 -20.50 0.89 4.78
CA LEU A 660 -20.28 1.67 3.57
C LEU A 660 -19.17 0.94 2.79
N VAL A 661 -19.52 0.25 1.71
CA VAL A 661 -18.52 -0.20 0.74
C VAL A 661 -18.42 0.93 -0.27
N GLU A 662 -17.44 1.80 -0.06
CA GLU A 662 -16.99 2.75 -1.06
C GLU A 662 -16.18 1.95 -2.09
N ILE A 663 -16.60 2.02 -3.34
CA ILE A 663 -15.87 1.41 -4.45
C ILE A 663 -15.31 2.59 -5.21
N CYS A 664 -14.03 2.88 -4.97
CA CYS A 664 -13.25 3.74 -5.85
C CYS A 664 -13.18 3.06 -7.22
N SER A 665 -13.49 3.82 -8.26
CA SER A 665 -13.39 3.42 -9.65
C SER A 665 -12.40 4.37 -10.33
N PHE A 666 -11.11 4.07 -10.23
CA PHE A 666 -10.13 4.52 -11.21
C PHE A 666 -9.52 3.31 -11.91
N ALA A 667 -9.88 3.14 -13.18
CA ALA A 667 -9.12 2.31 -14.09
C ALA A 667 -8.06 3.22 -14.74
N VAL A 668 -6.81 3.11 -14.29
CA VAL A 668 -5.66 3.47 -15.12
C VAL A 668 -5.28 2.22 -15.90
N LEU A 669 -5.40 2.29 -17.22
CA LEU A 669 -4.71 1.41 -18.14
C LEU A 669 -3.22 1.68 -17.99
N VAL A 670 -2.51 0.86 -17.21
CA VAL A 670 -1.06 0.76 -17.33
C VAL A 670 -0.78 -0.09 -18.57
N GLU A 671 -0.67 0.55 -19.73
CA GLU A 671 0.08 -0.03 -20.83
C GLU A 671 1.55 0.01 -20.44
N LEU A 672 2.07 -1.10 -19.89
CA LEU A 672 3.52 -1.28 -19.77
C LEU A 672 4.13 -1.17 -21.18
N PRO A 673 5.13 -0.29 -21.40
CA PRO A 673 5.79 -0.22 -22.68
C PRO A 673 6.39 -1.57 -23.05
N ARG A 674 6.29 -1.93 -24.33
CA ARG A 674 7.11 -2.99 -24.92
C ARG A 674 8.56 -2.73 -24.53
N ILE A 675 9.15 -3.65 -23.77
CA ILE A 675 10.60 -3.74 -23.64
C ILE A 675 11.14 -3.91 -25.06
N GLU A 676 11.67 -2.83 -25.62
CA GLU A 676 12.43 -2.91 -26.86
C GLU A 676 13.59 -3.87 -26.63
N THR A 677 13.62 -4.88 -27.49
CA THR A 677 14.72 -5.80 -27.74
C THR A 677 16.08 -5.12 -27.62
N LEU A 678 16.76 -5.33 -26.50
CA LEU A 678 18.22 -5.32 -26.48
C LEU A 678 18.68 -6.65 -27.08
N GLN A 679 19.40 -6.55 -28.20
CA GLN A 679 20.01 -7.68 -28.89
C GLN A 679 20.86 -8.52 -27.92
N ILE A 680 20.45 -9.76 -27.69
CA ILE A 680 21.37 -10.86 -27.39
C ILE A 680 21.06 -11.98 -28.37
N SER A 681 21.62 -11.84 -29.57
CA SER A 681 21.96 -12.99 -30.39
C SER A 681 23.12 -13.72 -29.68
N ASN A 682 22.90 -14.99 -29.37
CA ASN A 682 23.81 -15.99 -28.77
C ASN A 682 23.51 -16.30 -27.29
N LEU A 683 22.60 -17.24 -27.10
CA LEU A 683 22.77 -18.42 -26.24
C LEU A 683 21.55 -19.33 -26.50
N SER A 684 21.59 -20.01 -27.64
CA SER A 684 20.99 -21.33 -27.75
C SER A 684 21.86 -22.31 -26.97
N ASP A 685 21.19 -23.22 -26.28
CA ASP A 685 21.70 -24.37 -25.53
C ASP A 685 21.93 -24.12 -24.02
N ASP A 686 21.24 -24.98 -23.24
CA ASP A 686 21.32 -25.22 -21.79
C ASP A 686 20.54 -24.32 -20.82
N ILE A 687 19.21 -24.48 -20.78
CA ILE A 687 18.46 -24.58 -19.51
C ILE A 687 17.38 -25.67 -19.64
N ARG A 688 17.52 -26.75 -18.85
CA ARG A 688 16.58 -27.87 -18.75
C ARG A 688 15.34 -27.46 -17.95
N VAL A 689 14.17 -27.51 -18.59
CA VAL A 689 12.86 -27.59 -17.91
C VAL A 689 12.64 -29.05 -17.47
N PRO A 690 12.32 -29.35 -16.19
CA PRO A 690 11.93 -30.70 -15.80
C PRO A 690 10.57 -31.05 -16.43
N HIS A 691 10.58 -32.10 -17.26
CA HIS A 691 9.40 -32.77 -17.79
C HIS A 691 8.62 -33.45 -16.65
N SER A 692 7.50 -32.87 -16.23
CA SER A 692 6.43 -33.62 -15.55
C SER A 692 5.15 -32.79 -15.44
N LEU A 693 4.49 -32.50 -16.57
CA LEU A 693 3.14 -31.92 -16.59
C LEU A 693 2.37 -32.32 -17.86
N GLU A 694 2.52 -33.57 -18.30
CA GLU A 694 1.58 -34.21 -19.21
C GLU A 694 1.20 -35.57 -18.61
N ASN A 695 -0.08 -35.91 -18.74
CA ASN A 695 -0.80 -37.08 -18.23
C ASN A 695 -1.56 -36.87 -16.92
N LEU A 696 -2.80 -36.39 -17.04
CA LEU A 696 -3.92 -36.97 -16.30
C LEU A 696 -5.10 -37.09 -17.27
N ASP A 697 -5.27 -38.31 -17.77
CA ASP A 697 -6.48 -38.79 -18.43
C ASP A 697 -7.68 -38.66 -17.47
N ILE A 698 -8.79 -38.13 -17.96
CA ILE A 698 -10.08 -38.16 -17.25
C ILE A 698 -10.96 -39.15 -18.01
N GLU A 699 -11.30 -40.24 -17.34
CA GLU A 699 -12.22 -41.28 -17.81
C GLU A 699 -13.64 -40.71 -17.98
N GLU A 700 -14.30 -41.11 -19.08
CA GLU A 700 -15.74 -40.96 -19.30
C GLU A 700 -16.53 -42.01 -18.52
N GLY A 701 -17.66 -41.61 -17.90
CA GLY A 701 -18.73 -42.52 -17.50
C GLY A 701 -19.38 -42.18 -16.16
N ASP A 702 -20.53 -41.48 -16.18
CA ASP A 702 -21.85 -42.09 -15.93
C ASP A 702 -22.94 -41.02 -15.74
N GLU A 703 -24.02 -41.17 -16.51
CA GLU A 703 -25.29 -40.46 -16.36
C GLU A 703 -25.99 -40.85 -15.04
N ILE A 704 -26.34 -39.85 -14.22
CA ILE A 704 -27.48 -39.94 -13.29
C ILE A 704 -28.30 -38.66 -13.41
N ASP A 705 -29.49 -38.80 -13.99
CA ASP A 705 -30.57 -37.82 -13.96
C ASP A 705 -31.18 -37.77 -12.54
N LEU A 706 -31.21 -36.59 -11.90
CA LEU A 706 -32.32 -36.20 -11.04
C LEU A 706 -32.34 -34.68 -10.82
N PHE A 707 -33.45 -34.04 -11.18
CA PHE A 707 -33.76 -32.62 -11.02
C PHE A 707 -33.51 -32.08 -9.60
N GLU A 708 -32.59 -31.13 -9.45
CA GLU A 708 -32.69 -30.06 -8.45
C GLU A 708 -32.32 -28.70 -9.09
N LEU A 709 -33.18 -27.70 -8.89
CA LEU A 709 -33.10 -26.36 -9.45
C LEU A 709 -31.83 -25.61 -8.96
N PRO A 710 -31.15 -24.79 -9.81
CA PRO A 710 -29.92 -24.12 -9.43
C PRO A 710 -30.23 -22.85 -8.61
N SER A 711 -30.45 -23.01 -7.31
CA SER A 711 -30.44 -21.90 -6.35
C SER A 711 -29.44 -22.19 -5.25
N TRP A 712 -28.37 -21.39 -5.18
CA TRP A 712 -27.35 -21.53 -4.14
C TRP A 712 -27.68 -20.58 -2.98
N THR A 713 -27.78 -21.14 -1.77
CA THR A 713 -27.88 -20.37 -0.51
C THR A 713 -26.49 -20.18 0.09
N SER A 714 -26.07 -18.93 0.30
CA SER A 714 -24.80 -18.62 0.97
C SER A 714 -24.83 -18.98 2.46
N GLU A 715 -23.83 -19.75 2.92
CA GLU A 715 -23.67 -20.19 4.31
C GLU A 715 -23.38 -19.07 5.34
N ARG A 716 -23.29 -17.80 4.93
CA ARG A 716 -23.04 -16.66 5.85
C ARG A 716 -23.98 -15.48 5.73
N GLY A 717 -25.11 -15.60 5.04
CA GLY A 717 -26.14 -14.57 5.05
C GLY A 717 -27.27 -14.86 4.08
N SER A 718 -28.51 -14.73 4.54
CA SER A 718 -29.76 -15.08 3.84
C SER A 718 -29.97 -14.37 2.49
N LYS A 719 -29.21 -14.70 1.44
CA LYS A 719 -29.42 -14.21 0.08
C LYS A 719 -29.39 -15.36 -0.90
N VAL A 720 -30.32 -15.36 -1.84
CA VAL A 720 -30.46 -16.43 -2.85
C VAL A 720 -29.84 -15.96 -4.17
N LEU A 721 -28.78 -16.64 -4.61
CA LEU A 721 -28.11 -16.29 -5.84
C LEU A 721 -28.83 -16.92 -7.04
N VAL A 722 -29.18 -16.10 -8.03
CA VAL A 722 -29.82 -16.54 -9.28
C VAL A 722 -28.88 -16.19 -10.43
N ASN A 723 -28.11 -17.19 -10.88
CA ASN A 723 -27.09 -17.06 -11.91
C ASN A 723 -27.69 -17.35 -13.30
N VAL A 724 -27.52 -16.44 -14.27
CA VAL A 724 -28.02 -16.62 -15.65
C VAL A 724 -27.44 -17.85 -16.36
N ASP A 725 -26.22 -18.29 -16.03
CA ASP A 725 -25.64 -19.53 -16.57
C ASP A 725 -26.48 -20.75 -16.14
N GLY A 726 -27.04 -20.72 -14.93
CA GLY A 726 -27.96 -21.74 -14.44
C GLY A 726 -29.30 -21.78 -15.18
N PHE A 727 -29.56 -20.79 -16.03
CA PHE A 727 -30.72 -20.72 -16.92
C PHE A 727 -30.33 -20.87 -18.40
N GLY A 728 -29.11 -21.34 -18.69
CA GLY A 728 -28.65 -21.67 -20.03
C GLY A 728 -28.04 -20.52 -20.83
N ALA A 729 -27.52 -19.47 -20.17
CA ALA A 729 -26.80 -18.39 -20.86
C ALA A 729 -25.40 -18.85 -21.30
N VAL A 730 -25.05 -18.63 -22.57
CA VAL A 730 -23.81 -19.07 -23.23
C VAL A 730 -22.67 -18.07 -22.99
N GLY A 731 -22.94 -16.77 -23.12
CA GLY A 731 -21.96 -15.73 -22.78
C GLY A 731 -20.76 -15.59 -23.73
N ASP A 732 -20.95 -15.95 -25.01
CA ASP A 732 -19.96 -15.84 -26.10
C ASP A 732 -20.02 -14.50 -26.87
N GLY A 733 -21.09 -13.71 -26.69
CA GLY A 733 -21.36 -12.44 -27.35
C GLY A 733 -22.00 -12.58 -28.73
N ILE A 734 -22.37 -13.80 -29.12
CA ILE A 734 -22.93 -14.16 -30.42
C ILE A 734 -24.29 -14.85 -30.26
N SER A 735 -24.41 -15.75 -29.29
CA SER A 735 -25.61 -16.53 -28.99
C SER A 735 -26.67 -15.70 -28.26
N ASP A 736 -27.93 -15.80 -28.67
CA ASP A 736 -29.03 -15.05 -28.05
C ASP A 736 -29.36 -15.61 -26.65
N ASP A 737 -28.89 -14.93 -25.61
CA ASP A 737 -29.04 -15.28 -24.21
C ASP A 737 -30.35 -14.74 -23.59
N THR A 738 -31.22 -14.12 -24.40
CA THR A 738 -32.41 -13.40 -23.92
C THR A 738 -33.32 -14.25 -23.04
N GLN A 739 -33.61 -15.50 -23.44
CA GLN A 739 -34.52 -16.37 -22.66
C GLN A 739 -33.91 -16.82 -21.33
N ALA A 740 -32.60 -17.00 -21.27
CA ALA A 740 -31.90 -17.32 -20.03
C ALA A 740 -32.02 -16.16 -19.03
N PHE A 741 -31.82 -14.92 -19.51
CA PHE A 741 -31.98 -13.72 -18.69
C PHE A 741 -33.42 -13.50 -18.22
N VAL A 742 -34.42 -13.70 -19.09
CA VAL A 742 -35.84 -13.59 -18.70
C VAL A 742 -36.22 -14.62 -17.63
N SER A 743 -35.73 -15.85 -17.77
CA SER A 743 -36.05 -16.95 -16.84
C SER A 743 -35.36 -16.75 -15.50
N ALA A 744 -34.08 -16.39 -15.51
CA ALA A 744 -33.34 -15.99 -14.31
C ALA A 744 -33.99 -14.78 -13.62
N TRP A 745 -34.49 -13.80 -14.38
CA TRP A 745 -35.14 -12.62 -13.82
C TRP A 745 -36.44 -12.98 -13.10
N LYS A 746 -37.28 -13.82 -13.71
CA LYS A 746 -38.51 -14.30 -13.08
C LYS A 746 -38.22 -14.99 -11.75
N GLN A 747 -37.20 -15.85 -11.71
CA GLN A 747 -36.79 -16.54 -10.49
C GLN A 747 -36.23 -15.59 -9.43
N ALA A 748 -35.37 -14.65 -9.84
CA ALA A 748 -34.81 -13.69 -8.90
C ALA A 748 -35.90 -12.77 -8.33
N CYS A 749 -36.81 -12.30 -9.17
CA CYS A 749 -37.87 -11.39 -8.78
C CYS A 749 -38.91 -12.06 -7.85
N SER A 750 -39.17 -13.36 -7.99
CA SER A 750 -40.04 -14.12 -7.07
C SER A 750 -39.37 -14.51 -5.74
N THR A 751 -38.04 -14.35 -5.62
CA THR A 751 -37.27 -14.84 -4.47
C THR A 751 -36.87 -13.70 -3.53
N THR A 752 -37.23 -13.78 -2.25
CA THR A 752 -36.86 -12.78 -1.23
C THR A 752 -35.35 -12.72 -1.00
N LYS A 753 -34.76 -11.51 -0.96
CA LYS A 753 -33.31 -11.28 -0.77
C LYS A 753 -32.45 -11.92 -1.85
N SER A 754 -32.91 -11.95 -3.09
CA SER A 754 -32.16 -12.56 -4.18
C SER A 754 -31.10 -11.63 -4.79
N VAL A 755 -30.06 -12.23 -5.35
CA VAL A 755 -29.04 -11.56 -6.16
C VAL A 755 -29.14 -12.11 -7.56
N PHE A 756 -29.51 -11.27 -8.52
CA PHE A 756 -29.48 -11.60 -9.94
C PHE A 756 -28.03 -11.46 -10.44
N LEU A 757 -27.37 -12.59 -10.63
CA LEU A 757 -25.96 -12.66 -10.99
C LEU A 757 -25.80 -12.89 -12.49
N VAL A 758 -25.06 -12.00 -13.12
CA VAL A 758 -24.51 -12.20 -14.47
C VAL A 758 -22.99 -12.41 -14.33
N PRO A 759 -22.45 -13.58 -14.72
CA PRO A 759 -21.03 -13.91 -14.54
C PRO A 759 -20.06 -12.98 -15.29
N LEU A 760 -19.01 -12.55 -14.59
CA LEU A 760 -17.97 -11.67 -15.14
C LEU A 760 -17.06 -12.42 -16.13
N GLY A 761 -16.51 -11.70 -17.12
CA GLY A 761 -15.57 -12.25 -18.12
C GLY A 761 -16.22 -12.83 -19.38
N ARG A 762 -17.55 -12.83 -19.45
CA ARG A 762 -18.35 -13.28 -20.59
C ARG A 762 -19.12 -12.14 -21.25
N ARG A 763 -19.49 -12.30 -22.52
CA ARG A 763 -20.26 -11.32 -23.30
C ARG A 763 -21.62 -11.93 -23.58
N TYR A 764 -22.72 -11.30 -23.19
CA TYR A 764 -24.04 -11.91 -23.39
C TYR A 764 -24.81 -11.09 -24.44
N LEU A 765 -25.24 -11.73 -25.52
CA LEU A 765 -26.07 -11.05 -26.52
C LEU A 765 -27.52 -11.13 -26.05
N VAL A 766 -28.06 -10.02 -25.56
CA VAL A 766 -29.44 -9.93 -25.07
C VAL A 766 -30.19 -8.90 -25.90
N ASN A 767 -31.24 -9.37 -26.59
CA ASN A 767 -32.14 -8.54 -27.36
C ASN A 767 -33.00 -7.64 -26.45
N ALA A 768 -33.67 -6.64 -27.04
CA ALA A 768 -34.50 -5.68 -26.28
C ALA A 768 -35.52 -6.40 -25.40
N THR A 769 -35.32 -6.37 -24.08
CA THR A 769 -36.06 -7.17 -23.11
C THR A 769 -36.59 -6.29 -21.98
N ARG A 770 -37.88 -6.46 -21.65
CA ARG A 770 -38.53 -5.74 -20.54
C ARG A 770 -38.67 -6.64 -19.33
N PHE A 771 -37.93 -6.31 -18.27
CA PHE A 771 -38.01 -6.97 -16.98
C PHE A 771 -39.12 -6.34 -16.12
N ARG A 772 -40.11 -7.14 -15.70
CA ARG A 772 -41.28 -6.68 -14.93
C ARG A 772 -41.22 -7.15 -13.48
N GLY A 773 -41.61 -6.26 -12.55
CA GLY A 773 -41.89 -6.57 -11.14
C GLY A 773 -43.37 -6.87 -10.85
N PRO A 774 -43.81 -6.97 -9.58
CA PRO A 774 -43.08 -6.61 -8.35
C PRO A 774 -42.13 -7.72 -7.86
N CYS A 775 -40.93 -7.34 -7.41
CA CYS A 775 -39.96 -8.29 -6.84
C CYS A 775 -40.02 -8.33 -5.31
N ALA A 776 -39.74 -9.48 -4.71
CA ALA A 776 -39.74 -9.68 -3.26
C ALA A 776 -38.44 -9.12 -2.64
N ASP A 777 -38.53 -7.96 -1.95
CA ASP A 777 -37.50 -7.22 -1.21
C ASP A 777 -36.00 -7.42 -1.56
N LYS A 778 -35.38 -6.31 -2.02
CA LYS A 778 -33.94 -6.09 -2.29
C LYS A 778 -33.32 -7.03 -3.33
N LEU A 779 -33.60 -6.76 -4.61
CA LEU A 779 -32.91 -7.36 -5.74
C LEU A 779 -31.61 -6.60 -6.05
N LEU A 780 -30.47 -7.29 -6.02
CA LEU A 780 -29.16 -6.75 -6.40
C LEU A 780 -28.80 -7.27 -7.79
N ILE A 781 -28.57 -6.38 -8.76
CA ILE A 781 -28.18 -6.72 -10.13
C ILE A 781 -26.69 -6.41 -10.28
N GLN A 782 -25.89 -7.43 -10.56
CA GLN A 782 -24.46 -7.29 -10.84
C GLN A 782 -24.23 -7.54 -12.35
N PRO A 783 -23.96 -6.50 -13.16
CA PRO A 783 -23.82 -6.62 -14.60
C PRO A 783 -22.36 -6.80 -15.07
N CYS A 784 -22.25 -7.29 -16.31
CA CYS A 784 -21.02 -7.62 -17.03
C CYS A 784 -20.53 -6.50 -17.96
N LYS A 785 -19.30 -6.65 -18.46
CA LYS A 785 -18.81 -5.96 -19.67
C LYS A 785 -19.51 -6.55 -20.91
N GLY A 786 -20.56 -5.86 -21.37
CA GLY A 786 -21.24 -6.12 -22.65
C GLY A 786 -22.53 -6.93 -22.53
N ALA A 787 -23.64 -6.23 -22.24
CA ALA A 787 -25.06 -6.56 -22.47
C ALA A 787 -25.93 -5.40 -21.90
N PRO A 788 -27.24 -5.22 -22.19
CA PRO A 788 -28.03 -5.41 -23.42
C PRO A 788 -27.92 -4.18 -24.35
N THR A 789 -28.51 -4.21 -25.54
CA THR A 789 -28.64 -2.98 -26.36
C THR A 789 -29.50 -1.93 -25.65
N ALA A 790 -30.58 -2.29 -24.93
CA ALA A 790 -31.41 -1.37 -24.15
C ALA A 790 -31.83 -2.02 -22.82
N LEU A 791 -31.83 -1.28 -21.70
CA LEU A 791 -32.34 -1.75 -20.40
C LEU A 791 -33.51 -0.90 -19.92
N THR A 792 -34.66 -1.51 -19.64
CA THR A 792 -35.80 -0.84 -18.98
C THR A 792 -36.12 -1.51 -17.65
N ILE A 793 -36.08 -0.75 -16.57
CA ILE A 793 -36.58 -1.14 -15.25
C ILE A 793 -37.98 -0.54 -15.10
N ASP A 794 -38.98 -1.39 -14.93
CA ASP A 794 -40.37 -0.99 -14.86
C ASP A 794 -41.05 -1.54 -13.60
N SER A 795 -41.89 -0.73 -12.94
CA SER A 795 -42.73 -1.14 -11.80
C SER A 795 -41.96 -1.86 -10.68
N SER A 796 -40.79 -1.35 -10.32
CA SER A 796 -39.84 -2.00 -9.40
C SER A 796 -39.40 -1.10 -8.25
N SER A 797 -38.99 -1.67 -7.12
CA SER A 797 -38.51 -0.90 -5.97
C SER A 797 -37.18 -1.42 -5.41
N ALA A 798 -36.42 -0.53 -4.77
CA ALA A 798 -35.12 -0.83 -4.14
C ALA A 798 -34.06 -1.42 -5.09
N VAL A 799 -34.09 -1.03 -6.37
CA VAL A 799 -33.18 -1.55 -7.39
C VAL A 799 -31.82 -0.87 -7.31
N ARG A 800 -30.75 -1.66 -7.39
CA ARG A 800 -29.38 -1.16 -7.50
C ARG A 800 -28.72 -1.70 -8.76
N VAL A 801 -28.18 -0.81 -9.58
CA VAL A 801 -27.40 -1.15 -10.78
C VAL A 801 -26.04 -0.49 -10.65
N LYS A 802 -24.97 -1.29 -10.79
CA LYS A 802 -23.60 -0.79 -10.71
C LYS A 802 -22.74 -1.33 -11.84
N GLY A 803 -21.89 -0.52 -12.47
CA GLY A 803 -20.87 -1.04 -13.40
C GLY A 803 -21.41 -1.49 -14.77
N LEU A 804 -22.53 -0.92 -15.22
CA LEU A 804 -23.17 -1.31 -16.47
C LEU A 804 -22.61 -0.51 -17.65
N THR A 805 -22.19 -1.21 -18.71
CA THR A 805 -21.80 -0.57 -19.98
C THR A 805 -22.82 -0.88 -21.07
N ILE A 806 -23.43 0.15 -21.66
CA ILE A 806 -24.42 0.05 -22.75
C ILE A 806 -23.83 0.70 -24.00
N LYS A 807 -23.86 -0.02 -25.12
CA LYS A 807 -23.35 0.47 -26.41
C LYS A 807 -24.37 0.21 -27.52
N ASN A 808 -24.59 1.20 -28.38
CA ASN A 808 -25.33 1.08 -29.64
C ASN A 808 -26.76 0.53 -29.46
N SER A 809 -27.53 1.13 -28.54
CA SER A 809 -28.94 0.75 -28.35
C SER A 809 -29.78 1.03 -29.60
N GLN A 810 -30.68 0.10 -29.96
CA GLN A 810 -31.72 0.35 -30.95
C GLN A 810 -32.87 1.23 -30.41
N GLN A 811 -32.91 1.56 -29.11
CA GLN A 811 -33.91 2.42 -28.46
C GLN A 811 -33.26 3.27 -27.35
N MET A 812 -34.02 3.64 -26.30
CA MET A 812 -33.49 4.32 -25.12
C MET A 812 -32.51 3.40 -24.38
N HIS A 813 -31.29 3.88 -24.09
CA HIS A 813 -30.23 3.04 -23.54
C HIS A 813 -30.58 2.52 -22.14
N PHE A 814 -31.04 3.41 -21.25
CA PHE A 814 -31.51 3.04 -19.92
C PHE A 814 -32.81 3.76 -19.57
N THR A 815 -33.87 3.03 -19.24
CA THR A 815 -35.18 3.59 -18.86
C THR A 815 -35.60 3.18 -17.46
N ILE A 816 -36.03 4.15 -16.65
CA ILE A 816 -36.63 3.95 -15.32
C ILE A 816 -38.09 4.39 -15.38
N SER A 817 -39.02 3.46 -15.17
CA SER A 817 -40.47 3.68 -15.27
C SER A 817 -41.18 3.11 -14.04
N ARG A 818 -42.12 3.85 -13.43
CA ARG A 818 -42.93 3.37 -12.29
C ARG A 818 -42.11 2.81 -11.13
N CYS A 819 -40.91 3.35 -10.87
CA CYS A 819 -39.97 2.78 -9.90
C CYS A 819 -39.77 3.61 -8.62
N GLN A 820 -39.42 2.97 -7.51
CA GLN A 820 -39.08 3.65 -6.25
C GLN A 820 -37.72 3.21 -5.67
N ASN A 821 -36.92 4.13 -5.13
CA ASN A 821 -35.63 3.82 -4.48
C ASN A 821 -34.61 3.15 -5.43
N VAL A 822 -34.42 3.70 -6.63
CA VAL A 822 -33.45 3.20 -7.61
C VAL A 822 -32.09 3.86 -7.39
N ARG A 823 -31.01 3.07 -7.35
CA ARG A 823 -29.63 3.58 -7.30
C ARG A 823 -28.83 3.09 -8.49
N LEU A 824 -28.28 4.01 -9.28
CA LEU A 824 -27.37 3.72 -10.39
C LEU A 824 -25.97 4.23 -10.04
N SER A 825 -24.93 3.42 -10.24
CA SER A 825 -23.54 3.87 -10.06
C SER A 825 -22.57 3.30 -11.10
N ASP A 826 -21.62 4.09 -11.59
CA ASP A 826 -20.59 3.63 -12.54
C ASP A 826 -21.20 3.09 -13.86
N LEU A 827 -22.05 3.90 -14.51
CA LEU A 827 -22.65 3.53 -15.80
C LEU A 827 -21.85 4.16 -16.95
N LEU A 828 -21.58 3.38 -18.00
CA LEU A 828 -20.96 3.87 -19.25
C LEU A 828 -21.91 3.63 -20.43
N ILE A 829 -22.44 4.71 -21.00
CA ILE A 829 -23.40 4.65 -22.11
C ILE A 829 -22.79 5.36 -23.32
N SER A 830 -22.68 4.66 -24.45
CA SER A 830 -22.10 5.19 -25.69
C SER A 830 -23.00 4.93 -26.90
N ALA A 831 -23.32 6.00 -27.65
CA ALA A 831 -24.14 5.95 -28.86
C ALA A 831 -23.44 6.70 -30.02
N PRO A 832 -22.45 6.07 -30.69
CA PRO A 832 -21.72 6.66 -31.81
C PRO A 832 -22.62 6.92 -33.03
N GLU A 833 -22.16 7.77 -33.95
CA GLU A 833 -22.94 8.24 -35.12
C GLU A 833 -23.36 7.10 -36.07
N ASP A 834 -22.62 5.98 -36.07
CA ASP A 834 -22.89 4.76 -36.83
C ASP A 834 -23.86 3.80 -36.12
N SER A 835 -24.38 4.18 -34.95
CA SER A 835 -25.39 3.40 -34.22
C SER A 835 -26.65 3.21 -35.08
N PRO A 836 -27.28 2.01 -35.08
CA PRO A 836 -28.41 1.69 -35.97
C PRO A 836 -29.66 2.58 -35.82
N ASN A 837 -29.68 3.48 -34.86
CA ASN A 837 -30.85 4.30 -34.57
C ASN A 837 -30.51 5.79 -34.42
N THR A 838 -30.90 6.57 -35.43
CA THR A 838 -30.88 8.04 -35.46
C THR A 838 -32.05 8.70 -34.72
N ASP A 839 -32.94 7.94 -34.06
CA ASP A 839 -34.11 8.46 -33.31
C ASP A 839 -34.06 8.25 -31.77
N GLY A 840 -32.99 7.63 -31.25
CA GLY A 840 -32.85 7.29 -29.83
C GLY A 840 -32.61 8.50 -28.92
N ASP A 841 -33.66 8.95 -28.25
CA ASP A 841 -33.87 10.28 -27.68
C ASP A 841 -33.10 10.61 -26.37
N ASP A 842 -32.62 9.62 -25.58
CA ASP A 842 -31.91 9.80 -24.28
C ASP A 842 -30.94 8.64 -23.90
N CYS A 843 -29.78 8.95 -23.28
CA CYS A 843 -28.90 7.97 -22.61
C CYS A 843 -29.59 7.35 -21.40
N ILE A 844 -30.15 8.19 -20.53
CA ILE A 844 -30.94 7.74 -19.38
C ILE A 844 -32.26 8.49 -19.40
N SER A 845 -33.36 7.75 -19.36
CA SER A 845 -34.72 8.29 -19.34
C SER A 845 -35.43 7.92 -18.05
N ILE A 846 -35.87 8.93 -17.31
CA ILE A 846 -36.71 8.79 -16.12
C ILE A 846 -38.12 9.20 -16.50
N VAL A 847 -39.03 8.23 -16.49
CA VAL A 847 -40.42 8.42 -16.93
C VAL A 847 -41.40 8.28 -15.75
N ASN A 848 -42.69 8.35 -16.06
CA ASN A 848 -43.79 8.50 -15.11
C ASN A 848 -43.77 7.53 -13.90
N ALA A 849 -44.27 8.03 -12.77
CA ALA A 849 -44.47 7.36 -11.49
C ALA A 849 -43.16 6.85 -10.85
N SER A 850 -42.06 7.57 -11.08
CA SER A 850 -40.76 7.22 -10.54
C SER A 850 -40.33 8.16 -9.41
N SER A 851 -39.80 7.61 -8.31
CA SER A 851 -39.38 8.41 -7.16
C SER A 851 -38.12 7.90 -6.45
N SER A 852 -37.40 8.81 -5.80
CA SER A 852 -36.20 8.48 -4.99
C SER A 852 -35.12 7.79 -5.82
N ILE A 853 -34.74 8.41 -6.94
CA ILE A 853 -33.70 7.91 -7.85
C ILE A 853 -32.39 8.62 -7.52
N LYS A 854 -31.31 7.86 -7.27
CA LYS A 854 -29.96 8.41 -7.06
C LYS A 854 -29.00 7.82 -8.10
N MET A 855 -28.29 8.67 -8.81
CA MET A 855 -27.31 8.30 -9.84
C MET A 855 -25.96 8.88 -9.44
N LYS A 856 -24.90 8.06 -9.41
CA LYS A 856 -23.54 8.48 -9.12
C LYS A 856 -22.55 8.01 -10.19
N THR A 857 -21.65 8.84 -10.67
CA THR A 857 -20.63 8.44 -11.66
C THR A 857 -21.25 7.89 -12.96
N ILE A 858 -21.87 8.76 -13.74
CA ILE A 858 -22.51 8.42 -15.03
C ILE A 858 -21.69 8.98 -16.19
N TYR A 859 -21.27 8.12 -17.12
CA TYR A 859 -20.65 8.51 -18.38
C TYR A 859 -21.65 8.31 -19.52
N CYS A 860 -21.93 9.37 -20.28
CA CYS A 860 -22.84 9.31 -21.42
C CYS A 860 -22.25 10.08 -22.61
N GLY A 861 -22.18 9.42 -23.76
CA GLY A 861 -21.78 10.08 -25.01
C GLY A 861 -21.01 9.21 -25.99
N PRO A 862 -20.97 9.58 -27.28
CA PRO A 862 -21.79 10.62 -27.93
C PRO A 862 -23.27 10.20 -28.03
N GLY A 863 -24.19 11.10 -28.42
CA GLY A 863 -25.63 10.80 -28.55
C GLY A 863 -26.56 11.75 -27.79
N HIS A 864 -27.54 11.24 -27.03
CA HIS A 864 -28.48 12.07 -26.27
C HIS A 864 -28.23 11.99 -24.75
N GLY A 865 -28.51 13.04 -23.98
CA GLY A 865 -28.15 13.13 -22.56
C GLY A 865 -29.06 12.40 -21.56
N ILE A 866 -29.11 12.93 -20.34
CA ILE A 866 -29.96 12.43 -19.25
C ILE A 866 -31.25 13.24 -19.23
N SER A 867 -32.39 12.57 -19.34
CA SER A 867 -33.70 13.23 -19.32
C SER A 867 -34.65 12.69 -18.26
N ILE A 868 -35.38 13.61 -17.64
CA ILE A 868 -36.66 13.34 -16.97
C ILE A 868 -37.75 13.70 -17.97
N GLY A 869 -38.45 12.71 -18.55
CA GLY A 869 -39.08 12.97 -19.83
C GLY A 869 -40.26 12.11 -20.24
N SER A 870 -40.96 12.60 -21.27
CA SER A 870 -42.18 12.03 -21.83
C SER A 870 -43.35 11.97 -20.84
N LEU A 871 -43.33 12.88 -19.87
CA LEU A 871 -44.38 13.00 -18.86
C LEU A 871 -45.62 13.64 -19.47
N GLY A 872 -46.78 13.02 -19.25
CA GLY A 872 -48.05 13.55 -19.72
C GLY A 872 -48.42 13.23 -21.16
N LYS A 873 -47.69 12.31 -21.82
CA LYS A 873 -48.07 11.76 -23.13
C LYS A 873 -49.51 11.23 -23.06
N ASP A 874 -50.31 11.49 -24.10
CA ASP A 874 -51.74 11.12 -24.19
C ASP A 874 -52.62 11.66 -23.04
N ASN A 875 -52.36 12.90 -22.57
CA ASN A 875 -53.05 13.52 -21.42
C ASN A 875 -52.96 12.72 -20.10
N SER A 876 -51.92 11.90 -19.94
CA SER A 876 -51.67 11.16 -18.71
C SER A 876 -51.18 12.05 -17.56
N THR A 877 -51.25 11.55 -16.32
CA THR A 877 -50.65 12.22 -15.16
C THR A 877 -49.20 11.75 -14.97
N GLY A 878 -48.24 12.65 -15.17
CA GLY A 878 -46.81 12.45 -15.02
C GLY A 878 -46.29 12.87 -13.63
N ILE A 879 -45.79 11.93 -12.82
CA ILE A 879 -45.22 12.22 -11.49
C ILE A 879 -43.79 11.70 -11.41
N VAL A 880 -42.82 12.60 -11.17
CA VAL A 880 -41.42 12.24 -10.86
C VAL A 880 -40.92 13.04 -9.67
N THR A 881 -40.34 12.39 -8.67
CA THR A 881 -39.86 13.11 -7.47
C THR A 881 -38.53 12.59 -6.93
N LYS A 882 -37.77 13.44 -6.23
CA LYS A 882 -36.57 13.02 -5.49
C LYS A 882 -35.52 12.36 -6.41
N VAL A 883 -35.09 13.07 -7.45
CA VAL A 883 -34.06 12.59 -8.39
C VAL A 883 -32.75 13.31 -8.08
N VAL A 884 -31.67 12.56 -7.88
CA VAL A 884 -30.32 13.10 -7.67
C VAL A 884 -29.37 12.49 -8.69
N VAL A 885 -28.74 13.33 -9.50
CA VAL A 885 -27.56 12.99 -10.31
C VAL A 885 -26.36 13.65 -9.67
N ASP A 886 -25.38 12.86 -9.26
CA ASP A 886 -24.14 13.32 -8.64
C ASP A 886 -22.95 12.76 -9.42
N THR A 887 -22.06 13.61 -9.93
CA THR A 887 -20.90 13.16 -10.73
C THR A 887 -21.34 12.52 -12.06
N ALA A 888 -21.46 13.33 -13.11
CA ALA A 888 -21.73 12.83 -14.46
C ALA A 888 -20.83 13.49 -15.50
N PHE A 889 -20.43 12.72 -16.52
CA PHE A 889 -19.59 13.14 -17.62
C PHE A 889 -20.35 12.96 -18.94
N LEU A 890 -20.74 14.07 -19.56
CA LEU A 890 -21.48 14.09 -20.82
C LEU A 890 -20.57 14.56 -21.95
N ARG A 891 -20.34 13.73 -22.98
CA ARG A 891 -19.41 14.05 -24.07
C ARG A 891 -20.05 13.90 -25.44
N GLY A 892 -20.03 14.95 -26.27
CA GLY A 892 -20.54 14.89 -27.64
C GLY A 892 -22.04 14.59 -27.71
N THR A 893 -22.84 15.02 -26.73
CA THR A 893 -24.29 14.77 -26.68
C THR A 893 -25.12 15.93 -27.23
N THR A 894 -26.30 15.66 -27.80
CA THR A 894 -27.25 16.66 -28.32
C THR A 894 -27.93 17.45 -27.20
N ASN A 895 -28.24 16.77 -26.09
CA ASN A 895 -28.79 17.35 -24.87
C ASN A 895 -27.90 16.94 -23.70
N GLY A 896 -27.79 17.78 -22.67
CA GLY A 896 -27.09 17.45 -21.42
C GLY A 896 -28.07 16.92 -20.38
N LEU A 897 -28.60 17.81 -19.55
CA LEU A 897 -29.58 17.53 -18.51
C LEU A 897 -30.92 18.15 -18.92
N ARG A 898 -31.91 17.31 -19.19
CA ARG A 898 -33.19 17.74 -19.78
C ARG A 898 -34.40 17.33 -18.92
N ILE A 899 -35.38 18.22 -18.77
CA ILE A 899 -36.71 17.89 -18.28
C ILE A 899 -37.72 18.20 -19.38
N LYS A 900 -38.46 17.21 -19.87
CA LYS A 900 -39.44 17.37 -20.97
C LYS A 900 -40.84 16.89 -20.60
N THR A 901 -41.85 17.71 -20.88
CA THR A 901 -43.27 17.37 -20.61
C THR A 901 -44.15 17.65 -21.83
N TRP A 902 -45.12 16.76 -22.08
CA TRP A 902 -46.06 16.90 -23.18
C TRP A 902 -47.09 18.01 -22.89
N GLN A 903 -47.51 18.71 -23.95
CA GLN A 903 -48.66 19.61 -23.91
C GLN A 903 -49.94 18.81 -23.65
N GLY A 904 -50.83 19.30 -22.77
CA GLY A 904 -52.05 18.60 -22.35
C GLY A 904 -51.88 17.60 -21.19
N GLY A 905 -50.64 17.23 -20.84
CA GLY A 905 -50.33 16.38 -19.69
C GLY A 905 -50.53 17.05 -18.33
N SER A 906 -50.85 16.28 -17.29
CA SER A 906 -51.00 16.78 -15.90
C SER A 906 -49.96 16.16 -14.96
N GLY A 907 -49.70 16.74 -13.78
CA GLY A 907 -48.85 16.11 -12.74
C GLY A 907 -47.74 17.04 -12.24
N TYR A 908 -46.62 16.48 -11.79
CA TYR A 908 -45.51 17.29 -11.26
C TYR A 908 -44.14 16.59 -11.29
N VAL A 909 -43.09 17.41 -11.45
CA VAL A 909 -41.69 17.08 -11.21
C VAL A 909 -41.19 17.93 -10.04
N ARG A 910 -40.73 17.29 -8.95
CA ARG A 910 -40.21 18.02 -7.78
C ARG A 910 -38.96 17.41 -7.16
N ALA A 911 -38.18 18.24 -6.49
CA ALA A 911 -37.00 17.84 -5.72
C ALA A 911 -35.99 17.09 -6.60
N VAL A 912 -35.52 17.77 -7.64
CA VAL A 912 -34.51 17.26 -8.57
C VAL A 912 -33.19 17.98 -8.32
N ARG A 913 -32.08 17.25 -8.22
CA ARG A 913 -30.74 17.81 -8.09
C ARG A 913 -29.81 17.21 -9.12
N PHE A 914 -29.19 18.05 -9.92
CA PHE A 914 -28.06 17.71 -10.75
C PHE A 914 -26.82 18.40 -10.18
N GLN A 915 -25.82 17.62 -9.77
CA GLN A 915 -24.61 18.14 -9.13
C GLN A 915 -23.33 17.49 -9.69
N ASN A 916 -22.24 18.26 -9.71
CA ASN A 916 -20.91 17.82 -10.14
C ASN A 916 -20.92 17.23 -11.57
N VAL A 917 -21.43 17.99 -12.54
CA VAL A 917 -21.59 17.52 -13.93
C VAL A 917 -20.56 18.19 -14.83
N ARG A 918 -19.76 17.38 -15.54
CA ARG A 918 -18.79 17.85 -16.54
C ARG A 918 -19.32 17.59 -17.94
N MET A 919 -19.29 18.60 -18.78
CA MET A 919 -19.79 18.54 -20.15
C MET A 919 -18.67 18.86 -21.15
N GLU A 920 -18.56 18.08 -22.21
CA GLU A 920 -17.60 18.30 -23.29
C GLU A 920 -18.34 18.20 -24.61
N ASP A 921 -18.36 19.27 -25.37
CA ASP A 921 -18.92 19.30 -26.73
C ASP A 921 -20.43 18.95 -26.78
N VAL A 922 -21.19 19.40 -25.77
CA VAL A 922 -22.64 19.13 -25.64
C VAL A 922 -23.44 20.22 -26.36
N SER A 923 -24.42 19.88 -27.20
CA SER A 923 -25.16 20.89 -27.97
C SER A 923 -26.07 21.75 -27.08
N ASN A 924 -26.92 21.15 -26.25
CA ASN A 924 -27.84 21.85 -25.35
C ASN A 924 -27.65 21.38 -23.89
N PRO A 925 -26.72 21.97 -23.13
CA PRO A 925 -26.31 21.54 -21.79
C PRO A 925 -27.44 21.39 -20.76
N ILE A 926 -28.27 22.43 -20.55
CA ILE A 926 -29.33 22.43 -19.52
C ILE A 926 -30.65 22.84 -20.17
N ILE A 927 -31.68 22.00 -20.04
CA ILE A 927 -32.96 22.20 -20.72
C ILE A 927 -34.14 21.88 -19.80
N ILE A 928 -35.11 22.77 -19.74
CA ILE A 928 -36.49 22.47 -19.35
C ILE A 928 -37.37 22.86 -20.53
N ASP A 929 -38.18 21.90 -21.01
CA ASP A 929 -39.07 22.10 -22.14
C ASP A 929 -40.46 21.53 -21.82
N GLN A 930 -41.38 22.42 -21.43
CA GLN A 930 -42.78 22.07 -21.20
C GLN A 930 -43.65 22.09 -22.47
N PHE A 931 -43.06 22.41 -23.62
CA PHE A 931 -43.76 22.50 -24.92
C PHE A 931 -43.39 21.35 -25.86
N TYR A 932 -42.92 20.23 -25.32
CA TYR A 932 -42.42 19.10 -26.09
C TYR A 932 -43.54 18.40 -26.89
N CYS A 933 -43.30 18.12 -28.19
CA CYS A 933 -44.21 17.39 -29.08
C CYS A 933 -43.44 16.59 -30.18
N ASP A 934 -43.84 15.33 -30.48
CA ASP A 934 -43.17 14.45 -31.47
C ASP A 934 -43.63 14.76 -32.93
N SER A 935 -43.03 15.75 -33.62
CA SER A 935 -43.00 15.89 -35.11
C SER A 935 -44.30 16.32 -35.88
N PRO A 936 -44.21 16.58 -37.20
CA PRO A 936 -44.05 17.88 -37.88
C PRO A 936 -45.36 18.68 -38.07
N THR A 937 -46.48 18.20 -37.53
CA THR A 937 -47.75 18.94 -37.48
C THR A 937 -47.74 19.86 -36.28
N SER A 938 -48.03 21.16 -36.51
CA SER A 938 -48.16 22.20 -35.48
C SER A 938 -48.68 21.65 -34.16
N CYS A 939 -47.86 21.68 -33.10
CA CYS A 939 -48.31 21.21 -31.79
C CYS A 939 -49.62 21.98 -31.46
N GLN A 940 -50.64 21.29 -30.97
CA GLN A 940 -51.88 21.96 -30.59
C GLN A 940 -51.55 23.02 -29.53
N ASN A 941 -52.20 24.19 -29.61
CA ASN A 941 -51.96 25.33 -28.72
C ASN A 941 -52.55 25.05 -27.31
N GLN A 942 -52.07 23.98 -26.68
CA GLN A 942 -52.44 23.53 -25.35
C GLN A 942 -51.25 23.78 -24.43
N THR A 943 -51.52 24.23 -23.20
CA THR A 943 -50.48 24.39 -22.20
C THR A 943 -50.24 23.09 -21.45
N SER A 944 -49.00 22.80 -21.06
CA SER A 944 -48.71 21.66 -20.19
C SER A 944 -49.17 21.97 -18.76
N ALA A 945 -49.84 21.02 -18.12
CA ALA A 945 -50.27 21.12 -16.72
C ALA A 945 -49.36 20.31 -15.76
N VAL A 946 -48.13 19.98 -16.18
CA VAL A 946 -47.13 19.31 -15.34
C VAL A 946 -46.27 20.34 -14.61
N ALA A 947 -46.48 20.49 -13.30
CA ALA A 947 -45.76 21.49 -12.49
C ALA A 947 -44.29 21.09 -12.25
N ILE A 948 -43.33 21.94 -12.63
CA ILE A 948 -41.90 21.73 -12.38
C ILE A 948 -41.44 22.67 -11.27
N SER A 949 -40.94 22.12 -10.16
CA SER A 949 -40.47 22.93 -9.04
C SER A 949 -39.30 22.31 -8.27
N GLN A 950 -38.55 23.11 -7.52
CA GLN A 950 -37.46 22.64 -6.65
C GLN A 950 -36.40 21.85 -7.44
N VAL A 951 -35.85 22.47 -8.49
CA VAL A 951 -34.80 21.90 -9.33
C VAL A 951 -33.50 22.66 -9.09
N MET A 952 -32.46 21.94 -8.69
CA MET A 952 -31.13 22.50 -8.40
C MET A 952 -30.10 21.98 -9.40
N TYR A 953 -29.34 22.90 -9.99
CA TYR A 953 -28.15 22.63 -10.78
C TYR A 953 -26.94 23.17 -10.01
N GLN A 954 -25.95 22.32 -9.71
CA GLN A 954 -24.81 22.67 -8.87
C GLN A 954 -23.48 22.17 -9.46
N ASN A 955 -22.43 22.99 -9.45
CA ASN A 955 -21.09 22.61 -9.90
C ASN A 955 -21.11 21.96 -11.30
N ILE A 956 -21.69 22.66 -12.27
CA ILE A 956 -21.78 22.17 -13.65
C ILE A 956 -20.80 22.96 -14.51
N SER A 957 -19.90 22.28 -15.20
CA SER A 957 -18.87 22.95 -16.02
C SER A 957 -18.68 22.27 -17.37
N GLY A 958 -18.32 23.02 -18.41
CA GLY A 958 -18.08 22.41 -19.71
C GLY A 958 -18.23 23.31 -20.92
N THR A 959 -18.30 22.67 -22.10
CA THR A 959 -18.47 23.35 -23.39
C THR A 959 -19.84 23.09 -24.03
N THR A 960 -20.40 24.12 -24.67
CA THR A 960 -21.66 24.05 -25.45
C THR A 960 -21.41 24.18 -26.95
N LYS A 961 -22.19 23.50 -27.82
CA LYS A 961 -22.19 23.76 -29.28
C LYS A 961 -23.21 24.81 -29.70
N THR A 962 -24.37 24.88 -29.06
CA THR A 962 -25.39 25.88 -29.39
C THR A 962 -25.17 27.16 -28.59
N ALA A 963 -25.70 28.28 -29.09
CA ALA A 963 -25.67 29.55 -28.37
C ALA A 963 -26.43 29.46 -27.04
N ASN A 964 -27.61 28.83 -27.02
CA ASN A 964 -28.41 28.65 -25.80
C ASN A 964 -27.84 27.51 -24.95
N ALA A 965 -26.89 27.81 -24.07
CA ALA A 965 -26.33 26.81 -23.16
C ALA A 965 -27.36 26.35 -22.11
N MET A 966 -28.24 27.27 -21.68
CA MET A 966 -29.31 27.00 -20.72
C MET A 966 -30.65 27.46 -21.28
N LYS A 967 -31.65 26.58 -21.33
CA LYS A 967 -32.99 26.88 -21.87
C LYS A 967 -34.08 26.44 -20.90
N PHE A 968 -34.83 27.39 -20.34
CA PHE A 968 -35.98 27.15 -19.45
C PHE A 968 -37.27 27.58 -20.14
N ALA A 969 -37.82 26.73 -21.00
CA ALA A 969 -39.08 26.97 -21.71
C ALA A 969 -40.27 26.39 -20.92
N CYS A 970 -40.80 27.17 -19.98
CA CYS A 970 -41.92 26.78 -19.13
C CYS A 970 -43.24 27.44 -19.59
N SER A 971 -44.37 26.87 -19.21
CA SER A 971 -45.73 27.28 -19.57
C SER A 971 -46.21 28.42 -18.67
N ASP A 972 -46.85 29.41 -19.28
CA ASP A 972 -47.44 30.54 -18.56
C ASP A 972 -48.57 30.13 -17.59
N THR A 973 -49.24 29.00 -17.85
CA THR A 973 -50.30 28.49 -16.97
C THR A 973 -49.77 27.70 -15.77
N VAL A 974 -48.59 27.08 -15.90
CA VAL A 974 -47.95 26.31 -14.83
C VAL A 974 -46.43 26.59 -14.86
N PRO A 975 -46.01 27.79 -14.41
CA PRO A 975 -44.64 28.23 -14.51
C PRO A 975 -43.68 27.36 -13.68
N CYS A 976 -42.43 27.28 -14.12
CA CYS A 976 -41.38 26.64 -13.34
C CYS A 976 -41.03 27.52 -12.13
N SER A 977 -40.87 26.92 -10.94
CA SER A 977 -40.56 27.68 -9.73
C SER A 977 -39.45 27.04 -8.89
N HIS A 978 -38.76 27.86 -8.10
CA HIS A 978 -37.67 27.42 -7.23
C HIS A 978 -36.56 26.70 -8.02
N LEU A 979 -36.18 27.27 -9.17
CA LEU A 979 -34.98 26.86 -9.89
C LEU A 979 -33.75 27.47 -9.20
N VAL A 980 -32.74 26.65 -8.93
CA VAL A 980 -31.52 27.10 -8.25
C VAL A 980 -30.30 26.75 -9.10
N LEU A 981 -29.50 27.76 -9.44
CA LEU A 981 -28.22 27.59 -10.14
C LEU A 981 -27.07 27.92 -9.18
N ASN A 982 -26.12 27.01 -9.01
CA ASN A 982 -24.94 27.23 -8.18
C ASN A 982 -23.67 26.78 -8.90
N ASN A 983 -22.68 27.65 -9.05
CA ASN A 983 -21.39 27.32 -9.69
C ASN A 983 -21.56 26.64 -11.06
N ILE A 984 -22.20 27.34 -12.00
CA ILE A 984 -22.37 26.92 -13.40
C ILE A 984 -21.32 27.63 -14.27
N ASN A 985 -20.56 26.88 -15.07
CA ASN A 985 -19.56 27.41 -15.99
C ASN A 985 -19.64 26.70 -17.34
N LEU A 986 -20.53 27.16 -18.21
CA LEU A 986 -20.73 26.65 -19.56
C LEU A 986 -20.25 27.69 -20.58
N VAL A 987 -19.29 27.31 -21.40
CA VAL A 987 -18.67 28.20 -22.38
C VAL A 987 -18.80 27.63 -23.79
N LYS A 988 -19.05 28.50 -24.77
CA LYS A 988 -18.92 28.15 -26.18
C LYS A 988 -17.51 28.54 -26.64
N MET A 989 -16.91 27.79 -27.57
CA MET A 989 -15.54 28.10 -28.06
C MET A 989 -15.44 29.50 -28.70
N ASP A 990 -16.54 30.07 -29.17
CA ASP A 990 -16.63 31.42 -29.73
C ASP A 990 -17.09 32.50 -28.72
N GLY A 991 -17.34 32.12 -27.47
CA GLY A 991 -17.79 33.01 -26.39
C GLY A 991 -19.30 33.34 -26.36
N THR A 992 -20.12 32.82 -27.28
CA THR A 992 -21.53 33.22 -27.46
C THR A 992 -22.57 32.40 -26.67
N ALA A 993 -22.22 31.94 -25.46
CA ALA A 993 -23.17 31.18 -24.63
C ALA A 993 -24.21 32.11 -23.98
N GLU A 994 -25.50 31.76 -24.06
CA GLU A 994 -26.64 32.52 -23.55
C GLU A 994 -27.62 31.64 -22.76
N THR A 995 -28.47 32.28 -21.95
CA THR A 995 -29.56 31.65 -21.19
C THR A 995 -30.91 32.15 -21.69
N TYR A 996 -31.82 31.24 -22.00
CA TYR A 996 -33.21 31.53 -22.35
C TYR A 996 -34.15 31.16 -21.20
N CYS A 997 -35.06 32.05 -20.81
CA CYS A 997 -36.11 31.76 -19.82
C CYS A 997 -37.49 32.20 -20.36
N ASN A 998 -38.50 31.35 -20.19
CA ASN A 998 -39.92 31.66 -20.37
C ASN A 998 -40.70 31.12 -19.17
N SER A 999 -41.46 31.97 -18.48
CA SER A 999 -42.32 31.60 -17.34
C SER A 999 -41.61 30.69 -16.32
N ALA A 1000 -40.38 31.06 -15.96
CA ALA A 1000 -39.52 30.35 -15.03
C ALA A 1000 -38.99 31.31 -13.96
N THR A 1001 -39.06 30.89 -12.69
CA THR A 1001 -38.60 31.69 -11.54
C THR A 1001 -37.56 30.92 -10.74
N GLY A 1002 -36.50 31.62 -10.34
CA GLY A 1002 -35.37 31.02 -9.65
C GLY A 1002 -34.32 32.04 -9.27
N PHE A 1003 -33.17 31.57 -8.78
CA PHE A 1003 -32.01 32.41 -8.54
C PHE A 1003 -30.71 31.65 -8.77
N GLY A 1004 -29.67 32.38 -9.17
CA GLY A 1004 -28.30 31.90 -9.24
C GLY A 1004 -27.45 32.45 -8.10
N TYR A 1005 -26.55 31.65 -7.53
CA TYR A 1005 -25.51 32.12 -6.60
C TYR A 1005 -24.17 31.45 -6.89
N GLY A 1006 -23.06 32.08 -6.51
CA GLY A 1006 -21.73 31.68 -6.95
C GLY A 1006 -21.45 32.08 -8.40
N TYR A 1007 -20.52 31.40 -9.06
CA TYR A 1007 -20.16 31.70 -10.46
C TYR A 1007 -21.20 31.08 -11.40
N VAL A 1008 -21.96 31.87 -12.16
CA VAL A 1008 -22.96 31.38 -13.13
C VAL A 1008 -22.71 32.01 -14.50
N GLN A 1009 -22.12 31.22 -15.39
CA GLN A 1009 -21.85 31.57 -16.78
C GLN A 1009 -22.47 30.48 -17.70
N PRO A 1010 -23.28 30.85 -18.71
CA PRO A 1010 -23.73 32.21 -19.04
C PRO A 1010 -24.70 32.79 -18.01
N SER A 1011 -24.83 34.12 -17.96
CA SER A 1011 -25.71 34.81 -17.01
C SER A 1011 -27.15 34.30 -17.14
N ALA A 1012 -27.82 34.10 -16.00
CA ALA A 1012 -29.20 33.60 -15.91
C ALA A 1012 -30.14 34.63 -15.28
N GLU A 1013 -29.90 35.92 -15.53
CA GLU A 1013 -30.69 37.05 -15.01
C GLU A 1013 -32.19 36.93 -15.33
N CYS A 1014 -32.55 36.27 -16.43
CA CYS A 1014 -33.95 36.03 -16.81
C CYS A 1014 -34.75 35.16 -15.83
N LEU A 1015 -34.11 34.47 -14.87
CA LEU A 1015 -34.79 33.74 -13.79
C LEU A 1015 -35.21 34.64 -12.62
N ASN A 1016 -34.60 35.83 -12.50
CA ASN A 1016 -34.83 36.76 -11.40
C ASN A 1016 -35.99 37.74 -11.66
N SER A 1017 -36.60 37.71 -12.85
CA SER A 1017 -37.66 38.67 -13.21
C SER A 1017 -39.07 38.07 -13.16
N SER A 1018 -39.78 38.37 -12.09
CA SER A 1018 -41.19 38.75 -12.19
C SER A 1018 -41.53 39.73 -11.07
N ASP A 1019 -42.01 40.90 -11.44
CA ASP A 1019 -42.45 42.01 -10.60
C ASP A 1019 -43.08 41.62 -9.26
N LYS A 1020 -42.48 42.08 -8.14
CA LYS A 1020 -43.09 42.91 -7.07
C LYS A 1020 -42.29 42.83 -5.76
N GLU A 1021 -41.82 43.99 -5.33
CA GLU A 1021 -41.56 44.43 -3.95
C GLU A 1021 -41.08 43.37 -2.94
N PHE A 1022 -39.76 43.28 -2.74
CA PHE A 1022 -39.21 43.28 -1.39
C PHE A 1022 -37.89 44.06 -1.39
N ILE A 1023 -37.98 45.31 -0.93
CA ILE A 1023 -36.85 46.18 -0.63
C ILE A 1023 -36.05 45.51 0.48
N VAL A 1024 -34.84 45.04 0.19
CA VAL A 1024 -33.80 44.88 1.21
C VAL A 1024 -32.86 46.07 1.07
N LYS A 1025 -33.08 47.04 1.96
CA LYS A 1025 -32.10 48.11 2.23
C LYS A 1025 -30.76 47.46 2.59
N GLN A 1026 -29.70 48.06 2.05
CA GLN A 1026 -28.34 47.88 2.52
C GLN A 1026 -28.29 47.87 4.05
N ALA A 1027 -27.86 46.74 4.61
CA ALA A 1027 -27.31 46.65 5.95
C ALA A 1027 -26.21 45.58 5.89
N ASP A 1028 -24.99 46.03 6.19
CA ASP A 1028 -23.84 45.20 6.47
C ASP A 1028 -24.16 44.17 7.57
N ASP A 1029 -23.49 43.01 7.50
CA ASP A 1029 -23.44 41.96 8.53
C ASP A 1029 -24.79 41.31 8.93
N ALA A 1030 -25.31 40.42 8.06
CA ALA A 1030 -26.16 39.31 8.50
C ALA A 1030 -26.07 38.11 7.54
N ARG A 1031 -25.76 36.93 8.09
CA ARG A 1031 -25.85 35.63 7.38
C ARG A 1031 -27.26 35.45 6.80
N PRO A 1032 -27.42 34.85 5.60
CA PRO A 1032 -28.75 34.53 5.08
C PRO A 1032 -29.45 33.56 6.03
N SER A 1033 -30.65 33.92 6.49
CA SER A 1033 -31.49 33.11 7.37
C SER A 1033 -31.74 31.70 6.81
N GLU A 1034 -31.59 30.68 7.66
CA GLU A 1034 -31.72 29.22 7.41
C GLU A 1034 -33.08 28.73 6.86
N HIS A 1035 -34.00 29.61 6.43
CA HIS A 1035 -35.36 29.24 6.02
C HIS A 1035 -35.62 29.15 4.51
N TYR A 1036 -34.63 29.42 3.65
CA TYR A 1036 -34.76 29.25 2.18
C TYR A 1036 -33.94 28.08 1.59
N LEU A 1037 -33.27 27.29 2.42
CA LEU A 1037 -32.49 26.11 2.01
C LEU A 1037 -33.17 24.80 2.42
N ILE A 1038 -34.46 24.61 2.06
CA ILE A 1038 -35.08 23.27 2.13
C ILE A 1038 -34.64 22.46 0.90
N HIS A 1039 -33.35 22.14 0.88
CA HIS A 1039 -32.77 21.08 0.07
C HIS A 1039 -31.88 20.15 0.92
N THR A 1040 -31.86 20.37 2.25
CA THR A 1040 -31.25 19.46 3.20
C THR A 1040 -32.09 18.17 3.28
N GLU A 1041 -31.44 17.05 2.96
CA GLU A 1041 -31.97 15.67 3.00
C GLU A 1041 -32.86 15.24 1.81
N LEU A 1042 -32.19 14.93 0.68
CA LEU A 1042 -32.68 13.96 -0.30
C LEU A 1042 -31.92 12.63 -0.16
#